data_AF-A0A3A8LL30-F1
#
_entry.id   AF-A0A3A8LL30-F1
#
_cell.length_a   1.000
_cell.length_b   1.000
_cell.length_c   1.000
_cell.angle_alpha   90.00
_cell.angle_beta   90.00
_cell.angle_gamma   90.00
#
_symmetry.space_group_name_H-M   'P 1'
#
loop_
_entity.id
_entity.type
_entity.pdbx_description
1 polymer ?
#
loop_
_entity_poly.entity_id
_entity_poly.type
_entity_poly.pdbx_seq_one_letter_code
_entity_poly.pdbx_strand_id
1 'polypeptide(L)'
;MLTPGGRWFVALAVLLASTALAQDDELDGGMRTLSRLTVGVGDQFLGQLGPDGNTLLFVSNRNIATELYVQDLEQGRERRLFDEGADVTWPRISPDGKRLLYISFRTQASGQLCVRDLPAAEERHCLEEETSALQAEWIDASHIALVSRATIQGDLRLSRVAVEREWSVSPLLERNLTSPTVSPDGRWLVYVPIERSVQQVGPGFAARAASHLEALRLDRPGAVPIPLALDLPGQTGQPVFARDGRSLYVVQFFTDSNADGVIDASDSGVLFRVPFESEREDAPERAAASSPDQLTSEAWSCEYPSPAAASLVATCSRDQSLDVYQLPLDGLVPSDWDVPRLNEELGMVGRRADQLLLYRQRLLREARPKPRRLLMMRLSQLHLAFEDFDAAAFYARHMSSVEDPATQGLSEPLRILIEHRRAQKERERGRMMDELSEAEQQRMDALDPAHAPSPPSAVFQHVVRSELAEASGDFTRARQELEAAQVTDTTPRAVLEAWFERADALYRTLDDREALLDAGRRLSTNKVFKEDDQLDFARAAVRAMYRGRPYAEADAAMAQALETAPAGSAYAFALELGRHVNALHEERPPRPVRDALLAFYHRQQDPLRRRALVQDSVERAAGLGADGVLEALATAYVEDAPSGTQEGRRAERLFRRAMMGRAYRRLGRQRTDEARADFDLVTKRTGSLESAVESMSLRLRAGVSPEVVEKEVFTTSTKWRVPLTHFVKAYLTARQLPKLEDGAHAQAVAAAVKELRTSWPELKNQYAARALYGAIQHEDFLRGRDPAAAERANRHYLVALDLVRNNIRYKAMILGALGTLHTQVGNYHIALGYLDQRDAYPYVENGAGLAVSLARARALLHVGREAEAAQAADRALAMVDATPKQARFATLALDRAALYNLAAGRFERALELYGRELPAVEASPRDAEGLRNRLVVRLSRSAAALGAGQPQQALDDLAQVERDLALPAVQATLGQARTTPRQAQRAYRIIAAGLRANAATRLGHRDDAARALEQRRALFLEQFDETDRDEDIRAVTLAELRLAENAVDRQDPSLAARWLGKALEHADALVERTHAPVDAGQLDVLWFAAQLHAQGNTRMPFDVPQRLGQARRTLLQQRDPVWRPYLEWFDVYFALGATEHAPLLAPQGAPGP
;
A
#
# COMPACT_ATOMS: atom_id res chain seq x y z
N MET A 1 23.90 13.22 -36.40
CA MET A 1 24.88 14.21 -35.95
C MET A 1 24.33 14.91 -34.71
N LEU A 2 25.19 15.15 -33.74
CA LEU A 2 24.99 15.76 -32.40
C LEU A 2 24.36 14.85 -31.32
N THR A 3 25.18 14.62 -30.29
CA THR A 3 25.08 13.71 -29.14
C THR A 3 24.48 14.40 -27.90
N PRO A 4 23.63 13.74 -27.09
CA PRO A 4 23.33 14.15 -25.73
C PRO A 4 24.16 13.33 -24.74
N GLY A 5 25.07 13.99 -24.04
CA GLY A 5 25.84 13.40 -22.93
C GLY A 5 25.85 14.34 -21.74
N GLY A 6 25.65 13.79 -20.54
CA GLY A 6 26.30 14.35 -19.35
C GLY A 6 25.45 14.91 -18.20
N ARG A 7 24.12 14.78 -18.17
CA ARG A 7 23.32 15.32 -17.03
C ARG A 7 22.54 14.30 -16.19
N TRP A 8 22.44 13.05 -16.59
CA TRP A 8 21.62 12.05 -15.89
C TRP A 8 22.35 11.23 -14.81
N PHE A 9 23.69 11.26 -14.75
CA PHE A 9 24.44 10.44 -13.79
C PHE A 9 24.71 11.10 -12.42
N VAL A 10 24.60 12.43 -12.32
CA VAL A 10 24.88 13.14 -11.05
C VAL A 10 23.66 13.16 -10.11
N ALA A 11 22.44 13.17 -10.67
CA ALA A 11 21.22 13.03 -9.88
C ALA A 11 21.10 11.66 -9.20
N LEU A 12 21.61 10.60 -9.84
CA LEU A 12 21.57 9.23 -9.29
C LEU A 12 22.51 9.04 -8.09
N ALA A 13 23.67 9.71 -8.06
CA ALA A 13 24.66 9.53 -6.99
C ALA A 13 24.29 10.24 -5.68
N VAL A 14 23.59 11.38 -5.74
CA VAL A 14 23.06 12.09 -4.56
C VAL A 14 21.82 11.36 -4.00
N LEU A 15 21.03 10.71 -4.87
CA LEU A 15 19.97 9.79 -4.46
C LEU A 15 20.53 8.50 -3.81
N LEU A 16 21.71 8.01 -4.23
CA LEU A 16 22.29 6.80 -3.64
C LEU A 16 22.88 7.01 -2.24
N ALA A 17 23.39 8.20 -1.91
CA ALA A 17 23.86 8.50 -0.54
C ALA A 17 22.69 8.66 0.46
N SER A 18 21.53 9.15 0.01
CA SER A 18 20.31 9.18 0.82
C SER A 18 19.61 7.82 0.90
N THR A 19 19.83 6.91 -0.05
CA THR A 19 19.26 5.54 0.02
C THR A 19 19.90 4.68 1.11
N ALA A 20 21.13 4.96 1.53
CA ALA A 20 21.71 4.29 2.69
C ALA A 20 21.00 4.72 3.98
N LEU A 21 20.57 5.98 4.14
CA LEU A 21 19.83 6.43 5.33
C LEU A 21 18.39 5.88 5.40
N ALA A 22 17.86 5.31 4.31
CA ALA A 22 16.46 4.92 4.19
C ALA A 22 16.15 3.47 4.59
N GLN A 23 17.12 2.65 4.99
CA GLN A 23 16.93 1.20 4.95
C GLN A 23 16.32 0.50 6.17
N ASP A 24 16.11 1.13 7.33
CA ASP A 24 15.33 0.54 8.41
C ASP A 24 14.80 1.60 9.37
N ASP A 25 13.50 1.84 9.30
CA ASP A 25 12.75 2.77 10.14
C ASP A 25 12.05 1.98 11.27
N GLU A 26 12.79 1.04 11.89
CA GLU A 26 12.30 0.32 13.08
C GLU A 26 12.16 1.28 14.26
N LEU A 27 11.01 1.20 14.93
CA LEU A 27 10.63 2.02 16.08
C LEU A 27 11.45 1.68 17.32
N ASP A 28 12.66 2.21 17.37
CA ASP A 28 13.49 2.23 18.58
C ASP A 28 13.73 3.69 19.08
N GLY A 29 13.01 4.66 18.53
CA GLY A 29 12.83 5.98 19.14
C GLY A 29 11.82 5.88 20.30
N GLY A 30 11.91 6.76 21.28
CA GLY A 30 10.96 6.75 22.40
C GLY A 30 9.52 7.11 21.99
N MET A 31 9.33 7.68 20.80
CA MET A 31 8.02 8.07 20.29
C MET A 31 7.15 6.83 20.04
N ARG A 32 5.87 6.97 20.34
CA ARG A 32 4.87 5.93 20.11
C ARG A 32 4.48 5.92 18.63
N THR A 33 3.67 4.95 18.22
CA THR A 33 3.06 4.92 16.88
C THR A 33 1.59 4.61 16.92
N LEU A 34 0.89 5.09 15.89
CA LEU A 34 -0.47 4.70 15.60
C LEU A 34 -0.54 3.19 15.36
N SER A 35 -1.57 2.57 15.92
CA SER A 35 -1.93 1.16 15.70
C SER A 35 -3.06 1.11 14.68
N ARG A 36 -2.81 0.52 13.51
CA ARG A 36 -3.83 0.32 12.48
C ARG A 36 -4.91 -0.66 12.97
N LEU A 37 -6.18 -0.26 12.90
CA LEU A 37 -7.31 -1.08 13.34
C LEU A 37 -8.01 -1.79 12.17
N THR A 38 -8.10 -1.16 11.01
CA THR A 38 -8.74 -1.70 9.80
C THR A 38 -7.73 -1.96 8.70
N VAL A 39 -8.02 -2.95 7.84
CA VAL A 39 -7.24 -3.27 6.64
C VAL A 39 -8.22 -3.75 5.57
N GLY A 40 -8.00 -3.42 4.29
CA GLY A 40 -8.93 -3.84 3.24
C GLY A 40 -8.70 -3.19 1.88
N VAL A 41 -9.56 -3.54 0.92
CA VAL A 41 -9.51 -3.08 -0.49
C VAL A 41 -10.32 -1.81 -0.77
N GLY A 42 -11.00 -1.28 0.24
CA GLY A 42 -11.70 0.01 0.18
C GLY A 42 -11.24 0.92 1.30
N ASP A 43 -11.60 2.19 1.21
CA ASP A 43 -11.41 3.17 2.27
C ASP A 43 -12.24 2.79 3.49
N GLN A 44 -11.65 2.97 4.66
CA GLN A 44 -12.24 2.68 5.95
C GLN A 44 -12.18 3.96 6.79
N PHE A 45 -13.33 4.53 7.11
CA PHE A 45 -13.39 5.86 7.74
C PHE A 45 -14.45 5.98 8.84
N LEU A 46 -14.38 7.07 9.61
CA LEU A 46 -15.30 7.42 10.71
C LEU A 46 -15.40 6.31 11.78
N GLY A 47 -14.26 5.75 12.18
CA GLY A 47 -14.20 4.67 13.17
C GLY A 47 -14.67 5.09 14.58
N GLN A 48 -15.44 4.22 15.23
CA GLN A 48 -15.98 4.39 16.59
C GLN A 48 -15.72 3.13 17.42
N LEU A 49 -15.06 3.27 18.56
CA LEU A 49 -14.93 2.16 19.51
C LEU A 49 -16.15 2.04 20.41
N GLY A 50 -16.67 0.82 20.50
CA GLY A 50 -17.69 0.44 21.45
C GLY A 50 -17.21 0.61 22.90
N PRO A 51 -18.14 0.61 23.88
CA PRO A 51 -17.81 0.73 25.30
C PRO A 51 -16.89 -0.39 25.82
N ASP A 52 -16.88 -1.54 25.15
CA ASP A 52 -16.03 -2.69 25.45
C ASP A 52 -14.56 -2.49 25.04
N GLY A 53 -14.26 -1.49 24.22
CA GLY A 53 -12.93 -1.24 23.67
C GLY A 53 -12.44 -2.29 22.65
N ASN A 54 -13.25 -3.30 22.35
CA ASN A 54 -12.91 -4.39 21.43
C ASN A 54 -13.78 -4.40 20.17
N THR A 55 -14.93 -3.76 20.20
CA THR A 55 -15.82 -3.62 19.05
C THR A 55 -15.53 -2.31 18.31
N LEU A 56 -15.12 -2.37 17.05
CA LEU A 56 -14.96 -1.22 16.17
C LEU A 56 -16.11 -1.14 15.18
N LEU A 57 -16.81 -0.01 15.14
CA LEU A 57 -17.76 0.35 14.09
C LEU A 57 -17.09 1.32 13.13
N PHE A 58 -17.25 1.15 11.81
CA PHE A 58 -16.66 2.03 10.80
C PHE A 58 -17.45 1.97 9.50
N VAL A 59 -17.23 2.95 8.62
CA VAL A 59 -17.80 2.97 7.26
C VAL A 59 -16.76 2.44 6.28
N SER A 60 -17.20 1.64 5.30
CA SER A 60 -16.36 1.18 4.20
C SER A 60 -17.04 1.36 2.85
N ASN A 61 -16.28 1.79 1.84
CA ASN A 61 -16.74 1.86 0.43
C ASN A 61 -16.35 0.62 -0.40
N ARG A 62 -15.93 -0.48 0.24
CA ARG A 62 -15.39 -1.67 -0.45
C ARG A 62 -16.36 -2.34 -1.43
N ASN A 63 -17.66 -2.11 -1.28
CA ASN A 63 -18.73 -2.71 -2.09
C ASN A 63 -19.38 -1.66 -3.02
N ILE A 64 -18.64 -0.63 -3.45
CA ILE A 64 -19.10 0.52 -4.25
C ILE A 64 -19.98 1.48 -3.44
N ALA A 65 -20.98 0.97 -2.72
CA ALA A 65 -21.73 1.74 -1.73
C ALA A 65 -20.93 1.90 -0.42
N THR A 66 -21.19 3.00 0.29
CA THR A 66 -20.70 3.25 1.65
C THR A 66 -21.56 2.48 2.65
N GLU A 67 -21.01 1.44 3.25
CA GLU A 67 -21.73 0.54 4.16
C GLU A 67 -21.12 0.58 5.57
N LEU A 68 -21.92 0.32 6.60
CA LEU A 68 -21.45 0.27 7.99
C LEU A 68 -21.01 -1.15 8.37
N TYR A 69 -19.80 -1.25 8.91
CA TYR A 69 -19.18 -2.48 9.36
C TYR A 69 -18.95 -2.46 10.86
N VAL A 70 -18.96 -3.66 11.43
CA VAL A 70 -18.50 -3.91 12.79
C VAL A 70 -17.38 -4.95 12.75
N GLN A 71 -16.34 -4.75 13.55
CA GLN A 71 -15.18 -5.63 13.63
C GLN A 71 -14.79 -5.85 15.09
N ASP A 72 -14.56 -7.11 15.45
CA ASP A 72 -13.86 -7.47 16.68
C ASP A 72 -12.35 -7.26 16.50
N LEU A 73 -11.72 -6.45 17.35
CA LEU A 73 -10.30 -6.12 17.22
C LEU A 73 -9.36 -7.31 17.53
N GLU A 74 -9.82 -8.33 18.25
CA GLU A 74 -9.05 -9.52 18.59
C GLU A 74 -9.27 -10.70 17.64
N GLN A 75 -10.53 -11.01 17.34
CA GLN A 75 -10.91 -12.17 16.50
C GLN A 75 -10.87 -11.83 15.01
N GLY A 76 -11.01 -10.55 14.70
CA GLY A 76 -10.80 -9.96 13.40
C GLY A 76 -11.79 -10.30 12.31
N ARG A 77 -12.95 -10.83 12.69
CA ARG A 77 -14.08 -10.96 11.78
C ARG A 77 -14.78 -9.62 11.65
N GLU A 78 -14.64 -8.99 10.50
CA GLU A 78 -15.49 -7.86 10.13
C GLU A 78 -16.80 -8.38 9.54
N ARG A 79 -17.90 -7.72 9.84
CA ARG A 79 -19.19 -8.02 9.21
C ARG A 79 -19.91 -6.73 8.92
N ARG A 80 -20.58 -6.69 7.77
CA ARG A 80 -21.57 -5.65 7.49
C ARG A 80 -22.66 -5.73 8.56
N LEU A 81 -23.09 -4.57 9.07
CA LEU A 81 -24.07 -4.53 10.15
C LEU A 81 -25.52 -4.52 9.60
N PHE A 82 -25.84 -3.66 8.63
CA PHE A 82 -27.19 -3.48 8.08
C PHE A 82 -27.23 -2.60 6.79
N ASP A 83 -28.45 -2.26 6.32
CA ASP A 83 -28.79 -1.37 5.19
C ASP A 83 -28.08 -1.72 3.87
N GLU A 84 -27.99 -3.02 3.59
CA GLU A 84 -27.31 -3.56 2.41
C GLU A 84 -27.73 -2.85 1.11
N GLY A 85 -26.74 -2.43 0.33
CA GLY A 85 -26.94 -1.77 -0.97
C GLY A 85 -27.38 -0.31 -0.92
N ALA A 86 -27.38 0.34 0.25
CA ALA A 86 -27.63 1.76 0.40
C ALA A 86 -26.46 2.48 1.08
N ASP A 87 -26.19 3.71 0.67
CA ASP A 87 -25.17 4.54 1.32
C ASP A 87 -25.58 4.87 2.76
N VAL A 88 -24.65 4.68 3.69
CA VAL A 88 -24.76 5.08 5.09
C VAL A 88 -23.50 5.82 5.53
N THR A 89 -23.68 6.90 6.27
CA THR A 89 -22.58 7.78 6.69
C THR A 89 -22.76 8.27 8.13
N TRP A 90 -21.72 8.93 8.65
CA TRP A 90 -21.73 9.64 9.93
C TRP A 90 -22.15 8.84 11.18
N PRO A 91 -21.61 7.63 11.41
CA PRO A 91 -21.96 6.87 12.61
C PRO A 91 -21.50 7.55 13.90
N ARG A 92 -22.37 7.64 14.91
CA ARG A 92 -22.03 8.05 16.29
C ARG A 92 -22.70 7.16 17.33
N ILE A 93 -21.90 6.58 18.23
CA ILE A 93 -22.41 5.85 19.39
C ILE A 93 -22.91 6.86 20.42
N SER A 94 -24.07 6.57 21.03
CA SER A 94 -24.63 7.39 22.10
C SER A 94 -23.72 7.44 23.33
N PRO A 95 -23.78 8.50 24.15
CA PRO A 95 -22.94 8.62 25.35
C PRO A 95 -23.08 7.44 26.33
N ASP A 96 -24.26 6.82 26.38
CA ASP A 96 -24.55 5.62 27.20
C ASP A 96 -24.09 4.30 26.56
N GLY A 97 -23.60 4.33 25.32
CA GLY A 97 -23.10 3.16 24.59
C GLY A 97 -24.18 2.22 24.04
N LYS A 98 -25.46 2.57 24.15
CA LYS A 98 -26.59 1.68 23.84
C LYS A 98 -27.16 1.85 22.44
N ARG A 99 -26.91 2.99 21.79
CA ARG A 99 -27.50 3.34 20.50
C ARG A 99 -26.44 3.82 19.52
N LEU A 100 -26.74 3.65 18.24
CA LEU A 100 -25.96 4.14 17.12
C LEU A 100 -26.86 5.07 16.31
N LEU A 101 -26.46 6.35 16.17
CA LEU A 101 -27.02 7.21 15.12
C LEU A 101 -26.19 7.09 13.85
N TYR A 102 -26.82 7.30 12.71
CA TYR A 102 -26.21 7.33 11.38
C TYR A 102 -27.14 8.04 10.39
N ILE A 103 -26.61 8.43 9.23
CA ILE A 103 -27.38 9.00 8.12
C ILE A 103 -27.55 7.92 7.06
N SER A 104 -28.79 7.62 6.69
CA SER A 104 -29.15 6.60 5.69
C SER A 104 -29.68 7.25 4.42
N PHE A 105 -29.20 6.80 3.27
CA PHE A 105 -29.68 7.23 1.95
C PHE A 105 -30.61 6.19 1.30
N ARG A 106 -31.03 5.17 2.06
CA ARG A 106 -31.86 4.05 1.57
C ARG A 106 -33.23 4.48 1.07
N THR A 107 -33.89 5.36 1.82
CA THR A 107 -35.29 5.78 1.61
C THR A 107 -35.41 7.20 1.09
N GLN A 108 -34.45 8.07 1.44
CA GLN A 108 -34.40 9.46 1.00
C GLN A 108 -32.99 9.75 0.46
N ALA A 109 -32.91 10.09 -0.84
CA ALA A 109 -31.63 10.38 -1.51
C ALA A 109 -30.95 11.67 -0.96
N SER A 110 -31.70 12.51 -0.24
CA SER A 110 -31.19 13.69 0.43
C SER A 110 -30.52 13.40 1.79
N GLY A 111 -30.68 12.18 2.33
CA GLY A 111 -30.13 11.73 3.61
C GLY A 111 -31.12 11.83 4.76
N GLN A 112 -31.32 10.71 5.48
CA GLN A 112 -32.26 10.60 6.60
C GLN A 112 -31.53 10.27 7.91
N LEU A 113 -31.82 11.00 8.99
CA LEU A 113 -31.30 10.69 10.33
C LEU A 113 -31.97 9.42 10.87
N CYS A 114 -31.16 8.44 11.29
CA CYS A 114 -31.62 7.17 11.83
C CYS A 114 -30.86 6.79 13.11
N VAL A 115 -31.53 6.04 13.99
CA VAL A 115 -31.00 5.47 15.23
C VAL A 115 -31.31 3.98 15.30
N ARG A 116 -30.38 3.19 15.85
CA ARG A 116 -30.51 1.75 16.13
C ARG A 116 -29.94 1.40 17.50
N ASP A 117 -30.45 0.34 18.12
CA ASP A 117 -29.89 -0.20 19.36
C ASP A 117 -28.64 -1.07 19.12
N LEU A 118 -27.74 -1.10 20.09
CA LEU A 118 -26.53 -1.93 20.15
C LEU A 118 -26.69 -3.02 21.25
N PRO A 119 -26.15 -4.24 21.10
CA PRO A 119 -25.28 -4.73 20.02
C PRO A 119 -26.02 -5.35 18.83
N ALA A 120 -27.34 -5.59 18.95
CA ALA A 120 -28.18 -6.18 17.92
C ALA A 120 -28.98 -5.07 17.21
N ALA A 121 -28.59 -4.76 15.97
CA ALA A 121 -29.09 -3.63 15.20
C ALA A 121 -30.40 -3.94 14.43
N GLU A 122 -31.35 -4.65 15.04
CA GLU A 122 -32.52 -5.17 14.30
C GLU A 122 -33.53 -4.06 13.95
N GLU A 123 -33.92 -3.19 14.88
CA GLU A 123 -34.93 -2.15 14.62
C GLU A 123 -34.33 -0.77 14.28
N ARG A 124 -34.62 -0.31 13.05
CA ARG A 124 -34.26 1.02 12.52
C ARG A 124 -35.37 2.02 12.84
N HIS A 125 -35.03 3.07 13.58
CA HIS A 125 -35.92 4.21 13.84
C HIS A 125 -35.36 5.44 13.12
N CYS A 126 -36.13 6.07 12.24
CA CYS A 126 -35.66 7.23 11.48
C CYS A 126 -36.65 8.38 11.53
N LEU A 127 -36.11 9.58 11.38
CA LEU A 127 -36.90 10.80 11.28
C LEU A 127 -37.67 10.80 9.94
N GLU A 128 -39.00 10.73 10.00
CA GLU A 128 -39.85 10.61 8.80
C GLU A 128 -39.84 11.86 7.92
N GLU A 129 -39.76 13.05 8.53
CA GLU A 129 -39.68 14.32 7.82
C GLU A 129 -38.45 14.36 6.89
N GLU A 130 -38.62 14.89 5.67
CA GLU A 130 -37.51 15.07 4.74
C GLU A 130 -36.54 16.11 5.32
N THR A 131 -35.44 15.62 5.88
CA THR A 131 -34.51 16.45 6.66
C THR A 131 -33.24 16.81 5.91
N SER A 132 -32.93 16.13 4.80
CA SER A 132 -31.65 16.28 4.08
C SER A 132 -30.46 16.35 5.05
N ALA A 133 -30.36 15.33 5.91
CA ALA A 133 -29.40 15.28 6.99
C ALA A 133 -27.97 15.20 6.46
N LEU A 134 -27.07 16.05 6.97
CA LEU A 134 -25.66 16.09 6.56
C LEU A 134 -24.71 15.57 7.65
N GLN A 135 -24.94 16.00 8.89
CA GLN A 135 -24.14 15.61 10.05
C GLN A 135 -25.03 15.60 11.29
N ALA A 136 -24.74 14.72 12.24
CA ALA A 136 -25.45 14.65 13.51
C ALA A 136 -24.51 14.23 14.64
N GLU A 137 -24.81 14.73 15.84
CA GLU A 137 -24.07 14.40 17.07
C GLU A 137 -25.04 14.27 18.24
N TRP A 138 -24.76 13.36 19.18
CA TRP A 138 -25.56 13.26 20.40
C TRP A 138 -25.32 14.46 21.32
N ILE A 139 -26.39 15.06 21.83
CA ILE A 139 -26.34 16.03 22.93
C ILE A 139 -26.33 15.27 24.26
N ASP A 140 -27.21 14.29 24.38
CA ASP A 140 -27.31 13.35 25.49
C ASP A 140 -27.88 12.02 24.95
N ALA A 141 -28.32 11.11 25.82
CA ALA A 141 -28.91 9.85 25.37
C ALA A 141 -30.22 10.06 24.56
N SER A 142 -31.00 11.10 24.83
CA SER A 142 -32.32 11.33 24.23
C SER A 142 -32.35 12.45 23.17
N HIS A 143 -31.32 13.28 23.07
CA HIS A 143 -31.31 14.44 22.18
C HIS A 143 -30.14 14.40 21.19
N ILE A 144 -30.38 14.80 19.95
CA ILE A 144 -29.40 14.88 18.86
C ILE A 144 -29.33 16.31 18.32
N ALA A 145 -28.12 16.81 18.08
CA ALA A 145 -27.87 18.00 17.28
C ALA A 145 -27.75 17.60 15.81
N LEU A 146 -28.65 18.09 14.96
CA LEU A 146 -28.76 17.74 13.54
C LEU A 146 -28.43 18.94 12.65
N VAL A 147 -27.42 18.80 11.81
CA VAL A 147 -27.13 19.73 10.70
C VAL A 147 -27.89 19.27 9.47
N SER A 148 -28.77 20.12 8.98
CA SER A 148 -29.63 19.87 7.82
C SER A 148 -29.60 21.04 6.86
N ARG A 149 -30.06 20.81 5.63
CA ARG A 149 -30.32 21.87 4.64
C ARG A 149 -31.70 21.69 4.01
N ALA A 150 -32.41 22.78 3.76
CA ALA A 150 -33.73 22.66 3.12
C ALA A 150 -33.64 22.39 1.61
N THR A 151 -32.61 22.93 0.95
CA THR A 151 -32.34 22.74 -0.49
C THR A 151 -30.84 22.65 -0.73
N ILE A 152 -30.41 22.15 -1.89
CA ILE A 152 -28.99 22.05 -2.26
C ILE A 152 -28.30 23.42 -2.28
N GLN A 153 -29.04 24.49 -2.61
CA GLN A 153 -28.56 25.88 -2.63
C GLN A 153 -28.85 26.66 -1.33
N GLY A 154 -29.58 26.06 -0.38
CA GLY A 154 -30.04 26.72 0.84
C GLY A 154 -28.98 26.80 1.93
N ASP A 155 -29.23 27.65 2.93
CA ASP A 155 -28.41 27.69 4.14
C ASP A 155 -28.53 26.39 4.94
N LEU A 156 -27.47 26.12 5.71
CA LEU A 156 -27.47 25.06 6.72
C LEU A 156 -28.13 25.59 7.99
N ARG A 157 -28.86 24.72 8.66
CA ARG A 157 -29.47 24.99 9.96
C ARG A 157 -29.10 23.89 10.95
N LEU A 158 -29.01 24.27 12.21
CA LEU A 158 -28.80 23.35 13.31
C LEU A 158 -30.09 23.21 14.12
N SER A 159 -30.57 21.97 14.22
CA SER A 159 -31.79 21.64 14.95
C SER A 159 -31.50 20.67 16.09
N ARG A 160 -32.30 20.73 17.15
CA ARG A 160 -32.37 19.70 18.19
C ARG A 160 -33.46 18.70 17.84
N VAL A 161 -33.11 17.42 17.82
CA VAL A 161 -34.03 16.30 17.61
C VAL A 161 -34.19 15.54 18.93
N ALA A 162 -35.41 15.38 19.41
CA ALA A 162 -35.72 14.52 20.55
C ALA A 162 -36.05 13.10 20.05
N VAL A 163 -35.31 12.11 20.55
CA VAL A 163 -35.42 10.69 20.18
C VAL A 163 -36.26 9.97 21.23
N GLU A 164 -37.57 10.13 21.10
CA GLU A 164 -38.58 9.47 21.92
C GLU A 164 -39.37 8.45 21.07
N ARG A 165 -40.56 8.05 21.53
CA ARG A 165 -41.47 7.20 20.73
C ARG A 165 -41.94 7.90 19.45
N GLU A 166 -42.14 9.21 19.52
CA GLU A 166 -42.36 10.10 18.38
C GLU A 166 -41.23 11.12 18.36
N TRP A 167 -40.56 11.27 17.22
CA TRP A 167 -39.44 12.20 17.12
C TRP A 167 -39.95 13.61 16.88
N SER A 168 -39.35 14.59 17.56
CA SER A 168 -39.65 16.00 17.33
C SER A 168 -38.40 16.78 16.99
N VAL A 169 -38.54 17.79 16.13
CA VAL A 169 -37.46 18.64 15.66
C VAL A 169 -37.75 20.08 16.09
N SER A 170 -36.76 20.75 16.68
CA SER A 170 -36.83 22.16 17.07
C SER A 170 -35.58 22.91 16.61
N PRO A 171 -35.70 24.17 16.16
CA PRO A 171 -34.54 24.96 15.75
C PRO A 171 -33.64 25.24 16.96
N LEU A 172 -32.32 25.09 16.79
CA LEU A 172 -31.32 25.37 17.82
C LEU A 172 -30.48 26.58 17.45
N LEU A 173 -30.04 26.68 16.20
CA LEU A 173 -29.28 27.81 15.68
C LEU A 173 -29.42 27.93 14.15
N GLU A 174 -29.76 29.12 13.65
CA GLU A 174 -29.73 29.46 12.23
C GLU A 174 -28.34 29.98 11.85
N ARG A 175 -27.44 29.07 11.47
CA ARG A 175 -26.03 29.36 11.15
C ARG A 175 -25.48 28.32 10.19
N ASN A 176 -24.78 28.79 9.15
CA ASN A 176 -23.98 27.92 8.29
C ASN A 176 -22.80 27.35 9.08
N LEU A 177 -22.77 26.03 9.27
CA LEU A 177 -21.76 25.36 10.08
C LEU A 177 -21.53 23.91 9.68
N THR A 178 -20.42 23.34 10.14
CA THR A 178 -20.09 21.92 10.05
C THR A 178 -19.39 21.42 11.31
N SER A 179 -19.32 20.10 11.44
CA SER A 179 -18.62 19.34 12.48
C SER A 179 -19.04 19.76 13.89
N PRO A 180 -20.35 19.72 14.22
CA PRO A 180 -20.79 19.99 15.59
C PRO A 180 -20.30 18.92 16.55
N THR A 181 -19.88 19.34 17.75
CA THR A 181 -19.58 18.45 18.87
C THR A 181 -20.15 19.02 20.16
N VAL A 182 -20.63 18.15 21.05
CA VAL A 182 -21.23 18.54 22.32
C VAL A 182 -20.35 18.06 23.47
N SER A 183 -20.19 18.89 24.50
CA SER A 183 -19.44 18.52 25.70
C SER A 183 -20.13 17.37 26.45
N PRO A 184 -19.39 16.50 27.17
CA PRO A 184 -19.99 15.36 27.87
C PRO A 184 -21.04 15.73 28.93
N ASP A 185 -20.97 16.95 29.46
CA ASP A 185 -21.95 17.53 30.39
C ASP A 185 -23.19 18.16 29.70
N GLY A 186 -23.25 18.16 28.37
CA GLY A 186 -24.33 18.71 27.56
C GLY A 186 -24.43 20.25 27.54
N ARG A 187 -23.45 20.97 28.12
CA ARG A 187 -23.52 22.43 28.30
C ARG A 187 -23.02 23.24 27.11
N TRP A 188 -22.06 22.70 26.37
CA TRP A 188 -21.38 23.40 25.28
C TRP A 188 -21.53 22.65 23.97
N LEU A 189 -21.78 23.41 22.91
CA LEU A 189 -21.67 22.96 21.52
C LEU A 189 -20.52 23.72 20.87
N VAL A 190 -19.58 23.01 20.25
CA VAL A 190 -18.50 23.61 19.45
C VAL A 190 -18.64 23.18 18.00
N TYR A 191 -18.44 24.09 17.05
CA TYR A 191 -18.56 23.80 15.61
C TYR A 191 -17.63 24.69 14.78
N VAL A 192 -17.51 24.36 13.49
CA VAL A 192 -16.78 25.15 12.48
C VAL A 192 -17.79 26.00 11.69
N PRO A 193 -17.73 27.34 11.74
CA PRO A 193 -18.58 28.20 10.92
C PRO A 193 -18.22 28.07 9.42
N ILE A 194 -19.24 28.16 8.57
CA ILE A 194 -19.09 28.15 7.11
C ILE A 194 -19.50 29.52 6.55
N GLU A 195 -18.60 30.14 5.81
CA GLU A 195 -18.82 31.44 5.17
C GLU A 195 -19.06 31.28 3.67
N ARG A 196 -20.08 31.99 3.13
CA ARG A 196 -20.30 32.03 1.68
C ARG A 196 -19.20 32.83 1.00
N SER A 197 -18.51 32.21 0.05
CA SER A 197 -17.55 32.90 -0.82
C SER A 197 -18.25 33.69 -1.94
N VAL A 198 -19.45 33.24 -2.36
CA VAL A 198 -20.31 33.94 -3.32
C VAL A 198 -21.72 34.02 -2.75
N GLN A 199 -22.26 35.23 -2.57
CA GLN A 199 -23.56 35.46 -1.94
C GLN A 199 -24.73 34.81 -2.72
N GLN A 200 -24.61 34.75 -4.04
CA GLN A 200 -25.62 34.24 -4.97
C GLN A 200 -25.64 32.70 -5.07
N VAL A 201 -24.65 32.01 -4.52
CA VAL A 201 -24.50 30.55 -4.60
C VAL A 201 -24.54 29.96 -3.19
N GLY A 202 -25.29 28.88 -3.01
CA GLY A 202 -25.43 28.23 -1.70
C GLY A 202 -24.11 27.71 -1.12
N PRO A 203 -24.04 27.50 0.21
CA PRO A 203 -22.82 27.08 0.87
C PRO A 203 -22.31 25.69 0.43
N GLY A 204 -23.16 24.88 -0.21
CA GLY A 204 -22.77 23.58 -0.77
C GLY A 204 -21.90 23.64 -2.03
N PHE A 205 -21.71 24.81 -2.66
CA PHE A 205 -20.94 24.94 -3.91
C PHE A 205 -19.85 26.00 -3.85
N ALA A 206 -20.03 27.05 -3.04
CA ALA A 206 -19.10 28.18 -2.96
C ALA A 206 -19.01 28.69 -1.53
N ALA A 207 -18.44 27.90 -0.63
CA ALA A 207 -18.17 28.30 0.74
C ALA A 207 -16.77 27.92 1.21
N ARG A 208 -16.34 28.63 2.24
CA ARG A 208 -15.07 28.39 2.94
C ARG A 208 -15.36 28.17 4.42
N ALA A 209 -14.62 27.27 5.05
CA ALA A 209 -14.61 27.21 6.51
C ALA A 209 -14.03 28.51 7.07
N ALA A 210 -14.57 28.99 8.17
CA ALA A 210 -13.97 30.10 8.89
C ALA A 210 -12.63 29.67 9.51
N SER A 211 -11.72 30.63 9.71
CA SER A 211 -10.40 30.37 10.32
C SER A 211 -10.44 30.18 11.84
N HIS A 212 -11.63 29.99 12.43
CA HIS A 212 -11.84 29.85 13.87
C HIS A 212 -13.03 28.91 14.12
N LEU A 213 -13.14 28.40 15.35
CA LEU A 213 -14.29 27.65 15.83
C LEU A 213 -15.29 28.59 16.51
N GLU A 214 -16.53 28.19 16.68
CA GLU A 214 -17.52 28.89 17.52
C GLU A 214 -18.04 27.97 18.63
N ALA A 215 -18.15 28.48 19.86
CA ALA A 215 -18.68 27.77 21.01
C ALA A 215 -20.03 28.38 21.46
N LEU A 216 -21.06 27.55 21.59
CA LEU A 216 -22.41 27.95 21.97
C LEU A 216 -22.81 27.30 23.31
N ARG A 217 -23.47 28.07 24.19
CA ARG A 217 -24.08 27.56 25.42
C ARG A 217 -25.44 26.93 25.13
N LEU A 218 -25.58 25.64 25.42
CA LEU A 218 -26.83 24.89 25.22
C LEU A 218 -27.78 24.96 26.41
N ASP A 219 -27.26 25.23 27.60
CA ASP A 219 -28.00 25.39 28.86
C ASP A 219 -28.57 26.81 29.04
N ARG A 220 -28.27 27.74 28.12
CA ARG A 220 -28.77 29.12 28.11
C ARG A 220 -29.49 29.42 26.78
N PRO A 221 -30.83 29.37 26.75
CA PRO A 221 -31.60 29.70 25.54
C PRO A 221 -31.26 31.09 24.99
N GLY A 222 -31.02 31.19 23.68
CA GLY A 222 -30.68 32.46 23.02
C GLY A 222 -29.24 32.95 23.24
N ALA A 223 -28.35 32.12 23.79
CA ALA A 223 -26.94 32.45 23.87
C ALA A 223 -26.33 32.72 22.49
N VAL A 224 -25.41 33.69 22.43
CA VAL A 224 -24.68 34.03 21.22
C VAL A 224 -23.43 33.16 21.12
N PRO A 225 -23.06 32.64 19.93
CA PRO A 225 -21.81 31.91 19.73
C PRO A 225 -20.58 32.76 20.10
N ILE A 226 -19.62 32.15 20.78
CA ILE A 226 -18.34 32.75 21.20
C ILE A 226 -17.25 32.30 20.23
N PRO A 227 -16.57 33.23 19.51
CA PRO A 227 -15.45 32.87 18.66
C PRO A 227 -14.29 32.26 19.45
N LEU A 228 -13.79 31.12 18.99
CA LEU A 228 -12.68 30.35 19.51
C LEU A 228 -11.59 30.28 18.43
N ALA A 229 -10.76 31.33 18.36
CA ALA A 229 -9.60 31.37 17.48
C ALA A 229 -8.39 30.74 18.19
N LEU A 230 -7.96 29.56 17.73
CA LEU A 230 -6.83 28.84 18.31
C LEU A 230 -5.51 29.43 17.81
N ASP A 231 -4.50 29.48 18.69
CA ASP A 231 -3.14 29.91 18.36
C ASP A 231 -2.37 28.82 17.57
N LEU A 232 -2.82 28.57 16.34
CA LEU A 232 -2.30 27.57 15.40
C LEU A 232 -2.21 28.15 13.98
N PRO A 233 -1.24 27.71 13.16
CA PRO A 233 -1.20 28.07 11.73
C PRO A 233 -2.29 27.36 10.93
N GLY A 234 -2.78 27.97 9.86
CA GLY A 234 -3.71 27.32 8.91
C GLY A 234 -5.18 27.30 9.36
N GLN A 235 -5.92 26.25 8.99
CA GLN A 235 -7.35 26.09 9.28
C GLN A 235 -7.59 24.99 10.33
N THR A 236 -8.49 25.26 11.28
CA THR A 236 -8.93 24.29 12.29
C THR A 236 -10.28 23.71 11.90
N GLY A 237 -10.43 22.39 11.97
CA GLY A 237 -11.67 21.70 11.69
C GLY A 237 -11.93 20.51 12.62
N GLN A 238 -13.10 19.89 12.41
CA GLN A 238 -13.50 18.62 13.02
C GLN A 238 -13.29 18.54 14.55
N PRO A 239 -13.80 19.50 15.34
CA PRO A 239 -13.66 19.47 16.79
C PRO A 239 -14.43 18.31 17.41
N VAL A 240 -13.86 17.63 18.41
CA VAL A 240 -14.52 16.56 19.19
C VAL A 240 -14.10 16.61 20.64
N PHE A 241 -15.06 16.63 21.56
CA PHE A 241 -14.76 16.65 22.99
C PHE A 241 -14.15 15.35 23.51
N ALA A 242 -13.14 15.47 24.37
CA ALA A 242 -12.68 14.37 25.20
C ALA A 242 -13.80 13.89 26.12
N ARG A 243 -13.85 12.57 26.39
CA ARG A 243 -14.90 11.98 27.25
C ARG A 243 -14.88 12.49 28.70
N ASP A 244 -13.74 13.00 29.15
CA ASP A 244 -13.59 13.58 30.49
C ASP A 244 -14.03 15.05 30.58
N GLY A 245 -14.41 15.67 29.46
CA GLY A 245 -14.82 17.08 29.41
C GLY A 245 -13.72 18.09 29.68
N ARG A 246 -12.43 17.69 29.65
CA ARG A 246 -11.28 18.54 29.96
C ARG A 246 -10.50 19.02 28.75
N SER A 247 -10.80 18.49 27.58
CA SER A 247 -10.10 18.84 26.35
C SER A 247 -10.99 18.72 25.13
N LEU A 248 -10.62 19.46 24.09
CA LEU A 248 -11.15 19.36 22.75
C LEU A 248 -10.07 18.83 21.82
N TYR A 249 -10.35 17.76 21.09
CA TYR A 249 -9.50 17.31 20.00
C TYR A 249 -9.92 18.04 18.72
N VAL A 250 -8.97 18.50 17.94
CA VAL A 250 -9.21 19.20 16.67
C VAL A 250 -8.28 18.69 15.59
N VAL A 251 -8.67 18.85 14.33
CA VAL A 251 -7.82 18.63 13.17
C VAL A 251 -7.32 19.97 12.68
N GLN A 252 -6.02 20.10 12.47
CA GLN A 252 -5.40 21.29 11.91
C GLN A 252 -4.84 20.99 10.52
N PHE A 253 -5.15 21.85 9.56
CA PHE A 253 -4.62 21.84 8.20
C PHE A 253 -3.73 23.06 8.03
N PHE A 254 -2.42 22.88 7.85
CA PHE A 254 -1.46 23.99 7.81
C PHE A 254 -0.36 23.85 6.75
N THR A 255 -0.45 22.84 5.89
CA THR A 255 0.46 22.54 4.79
C THR A 255 -0.36 22.38 3.51
N ASP A 256 0.09 22.94 2.39
CA ASP A 256 -0.49 22.74 1.04
C ASP A 256 0.00 21.39 0.50
N SER A 257 -0.54 20.29 1.04
CA SER A 257 -0.02 18.94 0.77
C SER A 257 -0.49 18.36 -0.56
N ASN A 258 -1.56 18.91 -1.13
CA ASN A 258 -2.02 18.58 -2.48
C ASN A 258 -1.43 19.51 -3.57
N ALA A 259 -0.70 20.56 -3.16
CA ALA A 259 -0.03 21.54 -4.00
C ALA A 259 -0.96 22.40 -4.89
N ASP A 260 -2.23 22.61 -4.49
CA ASP A 260 -3.19 23.46 -5.19
C ASP A 260 -3.06 24.96 -4.82
N GLY A 261 -2.32 25.27 -3.76
CA GLY A 261 -2.05 26.62 -3.27
C GLY A 261 -3.10 27.19 -2.32
N VAL A 262 -4.03 26.36 -1.81
CA VAL A 262 -5.03 26.71 -0.81
C VAL A 262 -4.93 25.70 0.33
N ILE A 263 -4.68 26.18 1.55
CA ILE A 263 -4.72 25.30 2.74
C ILE A 263 -6.18 25.09 3.15
N ASP A 264 -6.71 23.89 2.98
CA ASP A 264 -8.07 23.51 3.38
C ASP A 264 -8.20 22.05 3.87
N ALA A 265 -9.43 21.54 4.00
CA ALA A 265 -9.69 20.20 4.52
C ALA A 265 -9.32 19.06 3.54
N SER A 266 -8.85 19.38 2.34
CA SER A 266 -8.30 18.45 1.35
C SER A 266 -6.80 18.19 1.57
N ASP A 267 -6.16 18.96 2.45
CA ASP A 267 -4.77 18.81 2.85
C ASP A 267 -4.59 17.83 4.01
N SER A 268 -3.33 17.59 4.37
CA SER A 268 -2.97 16.66 5.44
C SER A 268 -3.41 17.17 6.80
N GLY A 269 -4.40 16.48 7.38
CA GLY A 269 -4.90 16.73 8.73
C GLY A 269 -3.90 16.32 9.82
N VAL A 270 -3.72 17.19 10.82
CA VAL A 270 -2.90 16.92 12.01
C VAL A 270 -3.74 17.04 13.27
N LEU A 271 -3.72 16.01 14.13
CA LEU A 271 -4.49 16.01 15.38
C LEU A 271 -3.82 16.88 16.45
N PHE A 272 -4.60 17.76 17.07
CA PHE A 272 -4.23 18.56 18.23
C PHE A 272 -5.19 18.32 19.40
N ARG A 273 -4.70 18.58 20.62
CA ARG A 273 -5.50 18.64 21.84
C ARG A 273 -5.45 20.05 22.42
N VAL A 274 -6.63 20.64 22.60
CA VAL A 274 -6.84 21.96 23.18
C VAL A 274 -7.40 21.78 24.60
N PRO A 275 -6.82 22.43 25.62
CA PRO A 275 -7.44 22.49 26.95
C PRO A 275 -8.83 23.14 26.89
N PHE A 276 -9.85 22.45 27.40
CA PHE A 276 -11.22 22.98 27.47
C PHE A 276 -11.93 22.33 28.65
N GLU A 277 -12.00 23.01 29.80
CA GLU A 277 -12.66 22.53 31.01
C GLU A 277 -14.17 22.87 30.93
N SER A 278 -15.01 21.95 30.44
CA SER A 278 -16.42 22.22 30.09
C SER A 278 -17.27 22.73 31.27
N GLU A 279 -16.87 22.38 32.49
CA GLU A 279 -17.52 22.82 33.72
C GLU A 279 -17.41 24.34 33.94
N ARG A 280 -16.41 25.01 33.33
CA ARG A 280 -16.15 26.43 33.53
C ARG A 280 -16.97 27.32 32.60
N GLU A 281 -17.23 28.55 33.04
CA GLU A 281 -17.90 29.55 32.22
C GLU A 281 -16.97 30.21 31.19
N ASP A 282 -15.70 30.41 31.55
CA ASP A 282 -14.64 31.02 30.74
C ASP A 282 -13.86 30.01 29.88
N ALA A 283 -14.44 28.83 29.63
CA ALA A 283 -13.75 27.74 28.95
C ALA A 283 -13.31 28.10 27.51
N PRO A 284 -14.16 28.71 26.65
CA PRO A 284 -13.75 29.12 25.30
C PRO A 284 -12.61 30.15 25.31
N GLU A 285 -12.66 31.16 26.18
CA GLU A 285 -11.63 32.21 26.26
C GLU A 285 -10.29 31.63 26.71
N ARG A 286 -10.30 30.72 27.69
CA ARG A 286 -9.09 30.01 28.12
C ARG A 286 -8.54 29.08 27.05
N ALA A 287 -9.40 28.42 26.28
CA ALA A 287 -9.00 27.58 25.16
C ALA A 287 -8.35 28.42 24.04
N ALA A 288 -8.92 29.57 23.69
CA ALA A 288 -8.36 30.51 22.71
C ALA A 288 -6.98 31.07 23.14
N ALA A 289 -6.81 31.33 24.44
CA ALA A 289 -5.55 31.81 25.01
C ALA A 289 -4.50 30.71 25.26
N SER A 290 -4.86 29.44 25.06
CA SER A 290 -3.97 28.30 25.29
C SER A 290 -3.06 28.03 24.09
N SER A 291 -1.99 27.26 24.31
CA SER A 291 -1.19 26.70 23.22
C SER A 291 -1.53 25.22 23.05
N PRO A 292 -2.23 24.81 21.98
CA PRO A 292 -2.64 23.42 21.80
C PRO A 292 -1.47 22.44 21.62
N ASP A 293 -1.64 21.22 22.15
CA ASP A 293 -0.69 20.11 22.04
C ASP A 293 -0.84 19.40 20.70
N GLN A 294 0.22 19.34 19.89
CA GLN A 294 0.22 18.53 18.67
C GLN A 294 0.39 17.04 19.01
N LEU A 295 -0.56 16.19 18.60
CA LEU A 295 -0.59 14.76 18.94
C LEU A 295 0.04 13.87 17.88
N THR A 296 0.01 14.29 16.61
CA THR A 296 0.47 13.50 15.45
C THR A 296 1.39 14.34 14.56
N SER A 297 2.19 13.68 13.73
CA SER A 297 2.92 14.36 12.65
C SER A 297 2.10 14.37 11.36
N GLU A 298 2.41 15.32 10.47
CA GLU A 298 1.73 15.50 9.17
C GLU A 298 1.86 14.27 8.26
N ALA A 299 2.88 13.42 8.49
CA ALA A 299 3.11 12.17 7.77
C ALA A 299 1.97 11.13 7.89
N TRP A 300 1.00 11.34 8.77
CA TRP A 300 -0.15 10.44 8.94
C TRP A 300 -1.44 10.95 8.30
N SER A 301 -1.60 12.25 8.03
CA SER A 301 -2.84 12.84 7.51
C SER A 301 -4.10 12.28 8.19
N CYS A 302 -4.32 12.65 9.46
CA CYS A 302 -5.39 12.12 10.29
C CYS A 302 -6.57 13.09 10.44
N GLU A 303 -7.77 12.53 10.33
CA GLU A 303 -9.06 13.19 10.38
C GLU A 303 -10.08 12.38 11.19
N TYR A 304 -11.22 13.00 11.48
CA TYR A 304 -12.36 12.43 12.22
C TYR A 304 -11.97 11.80 13.57
N PRO A 305 -11.36 12.59 14.49
CA PRO A 305 -11.00 12.08 15.80
C PRO A 305 -12.23 11.59 16.57
N SER A 306 -12.18 10.37 17.12
CA SER A 306 -13.22 9.76 17.94
C SER A 306 -12.63 9.29 19.28
N PRO A 307 -12.84 10.05 20.37
CA PRO A 307 -12.31 9.69 21.69
C PRO A 307 -12.99 8.46 22.29
N ALA A 308 -12.19 7.44 22.60
CA ALA A 308 -12.59 6.28 23.40
C ALA A 308 -12.09 6.44 24.86
N ALA A 309 -12.41 5.46 25.71
CA ALA A 309 -12.09 5.54 27.14
C ALA A 309 -10.58 5.64 27.44
N ALA A 310 -9.73 4.97 26.67
CA ALA A 310 -8.28 4.91 26.90
C ALA A 310 -7.43 5.30 25.68
N SER A 311 -8.06 5.68 24.58
CA SER A 311 -7.38 5.96 23.31
C SER A 311 -8.18 6.92 22.44
N LEU A 312 -7.50 7.56 21.52
CA LEU A 312 -8.12 8.29 20.42
C LEU A 312 -8.15 7.38 19.19
N VAL A 313 -9.27 7.38 18.48
CA VAL A 313 -9.41 6.75 17.16
C VAL A 313 -9.44 7.85 16.12
N ALA A 314 -8.85 7.63 14.95
CA ALA A 314 -8.91 8.57 13.84
C ALA A 314 -8.84 7.82 12.52
N THR A 315 -9.39 8.41 11.47
CA THR A 315 -9.15 7.98 10.10
C THR A 315 -7.87 8.64 9.62
N CYS A 316 -6.89 7.88 9.17
CA CYS A 316 -5.63 8.44 8.69
C CYS A 316 -5.30 7.89 7.31
N SER A 317 -4.68 8.72 6.47
CA SER A 317 -4.21 8.32 5.15
C SER A 317 -2.72 8.02 5.18
N ARG A 318 -2.34 6.81 4.74
CA ARG A 318 -0.93 6.44 4.56
C ARG A 318 -0.78 5.65 3.28
N ASP A 319 0.10 6.08 2.39
CA ASP A 319 0.35 5.43 1.09
C ASP A 319 -0.91 5.26 0.21
N GLN A 320 -1.82 6.25 0.23
CA GLN A 320 -3.06 6.30 -0.56
C GLN A 320 -4.18 5.33 -0.12
N SER A 321 -4.12 4.73 1.06
CA SER A 321 -5.28 4.07 1.69
C SER A 321 -5.78 4.86 2.90
N LEU A 322 -7.11 5.03 3.00
CA LEU A 322 -7.75 5.55 4.20
C LEU A 322 -8.10 4.40 5.14
N ASP A 323 -7.56 4.44 6.35
CA ASP A 323 -7.81 3.43 7.36
C ASP A 323 -8.09 4.04 8.72
N VAL A 324 -8.73 3.26 9.59
CA VAL A 324 -8.95 3.61 10.98
C VAL A 324 -7.72 3.20 11.80
N TYR A 325 -7.17 4.16 12.52
CA TYR A 325 -6.04 4.01 13.44
C TYR A 325 -6.41 4.36 14.87
N GLN A 326 -5.64 3.83 15.81
CA GLN A 326 -5.72 4.11 17.23
C GLN A 326 -4.40 4.72 17.73
N LEU A 327 -4.49 5.74 18.58
CA LEU A 327 -3.35 6.34 19.28
C LEU A 327 -3.67 6.63 20.76
N PRO A 328 -2.66 6.75 21.62
CA PRO A 328 -2.85 7.22 23.00
C PRO A 328 -3.48 8.62 23.04
N LEU A 329 -4.23 8.92 24.11
CA LEU A 329 -4.91 10.22 24.29
C LEU A 329 -3.96 11.42 24.37
N ASP A 330 -2.71 11.21 24.80
CA ASP A 330 -1.65 12.22 24.84
C ASP A 330 -0.74 12.19 23.59
N GLY A 331 -1.09 11.39 22.58
CA GLY A 331 -0.45 11.42 21.26
C GLY A 331 0.83 10.57 21.14
N LEU A 332 1.57 10.85 20.07
CA LEU A 332 2.80 10.16 19.70
C LEU A 332 3.98 10.47 20.61
N VAL A 333 4.03 11.70 21.15
CA VAL A 333 5.05 12.16 22.09
C VAL A 333 4.48 12.04 23.51
N PRO A 334 5.02 11.14 24.36
CA PRO A 334 4.54 10.99 25.72
C PRO A 334 4.53 12.31 26.49
N SER A 335 3.42 12.59 27.16
CA SER A 335 3.23 13.88 27.86
C SER A 335 4.23 14.09 29.02
N ASP A 336 4.73 13.01 29.61
CA ASP A 336 5.71 12.96 30.71
C ASP A 336 7.15 13.30 30.30
N TRP A 337 7.43 13.50 29.00
CA TRP A 337 8.76 13.91 28.55
C TRP A 337 9.11 15.33 28.96
N ASP A 338 10.28 15.47 29.58
CA ASP A 338 10.88 16.75 29.92
C ASP A 338 11.76 17.30 28.79
N VAL A 339 12.28 18.52 28.99
CA VAL A 339 13.16 19.20 28.02
C VAL A 339 14.43 18.39 27.72
N PRO A 340 15.18 17.86 28.71
CA PRO A 340 16.29 16.95 28.48
C PRO A 340 15.93 15.78 27.56
N ARG A 341 14.84 15.06 27.86
CA ARG A 341 14.39 13.92 27.08
C ARG A 341 14.03 14.30 25.65
N LEU A 342 13.33 15.42 25.45
CA LEU A 342 13.01 15.94 24.11
C LEU A 342 14.27 16.27 23.30
N ASN A 343 15.28 16.87 23.92
CA ASN A 343 16.53 17.18 23.25
C ASN A 343 17.30 15.89 22.87
N GLU A 344 17.25 14.84 23.69
CA GLU A 344 17.83 13.53 23.34
C GLU A 344 17.15 12.93 22.09
N GLU A 345 15.83 12.98 22.03
CA GLU A 345 15.05 12.43 20.92
C GLU A 345 15.20 13.27 19.64
N LEU A 346 15.25 14.60 19.77
CA LEU A 346 15.62 15.52 18.68
C LEU A 346 17.01 15.21 18.09
N GLY A 347 17.94 14.71 18.91
CA GLY A 347 19.25 14.27 18.43
C GLY A 347 19.24 12.90 17.73
N MET A 348 18.16 12.13 17.80
CA MET A 348 18.04 10.77 17.23
C MET A 348 17.05 10.69 16.06
N VAL A 349 16.14 11.66 15.93
CA VAL A 349 15.07 11.65 14.94
C VAL A 349 15.62 11.86 13.52
N GLY A 350 15.30 10.92 12.63
CA GLY A 350 15.70 10.99 11.21
C GLY A 350 14.62 11.55 10.29
N ARG A 351 13.33 11.40 10.66
CA ARG A 351 12.21 11.90 9.86
C ARG A 351 11.92 13.36 10.20
N ARG A 352 11.89 14.21 9.18
CA ARG A 352 11.64 15.64 9.32
C ARG A 352 10.25 15.96 9.88
N ALA A 353 9.22 15.21 9.52
CA ALA A 353 7.88 15.34 10.11
C ALA A 353 7.87 15.13 11.63
N ASP A 354 8.62 14.12 12.08
CA ASP A 354 8.78 13.88 13.52
C ASP A 354 9.66 14.97 14.18
N GLN A 355 10.59 15.59 13.43
CA GLN A 355 11.35 16.76 13.93
C GLN A 355 10.42 17.95 14.19
N LEU A 356 9.51 18.28 13.28
CA LEU A 356 8.52 19.35 13.47
C LEU A 356 7.68 19.10 14.73
N LEU A 357 7.16 17.88 14.89
CA LEU A 357 6.41 17.47 16.08
C LEU A 357 7.23 17.63 17.38
N LEU A 358 8.48 17.14 17.41
CA LEU A 358 9.32 17.24 18.60
C LEU A 358 9.75 18.68 18.92
N TYR A 359 10.06 19.50 17.92
CA TYR A 359 10.37 20.92 18.12
C TYR A 359 9.16 21.70 18.63
N ARG A 360 7.94 21.38 18.15
CA ARG A 360 6.70 21.96 18.69
C ARG A 360 6.52 21.59 20.16
N GLN A 361 6.68 20.32 20.52
CA GLN A 361 6.62 19.85 21.90
C GLN A 361 7.70 20.49 22.80
N ARG A 362 8.88 20.74 22.25
CA ARG A 362 9.98 21.46 22.92
C ARG A 362 9.69 22.95 23.13
N LEU A 363 9.02 23.60 22.18
CA LEU A 363 8.58 25.00 22.26
C LEU A 363 7.50 25.19 23.33
N LEU A 364 6.53 24.27 23.41
CA LEU A 364 5.46 24.31 24.42
C LEU A 364 5.99 24.28 25.85
N ARG A 365 7.10 23.57 26.09
CA ARG A 365 7.77 23.45 27.40
C ARG A 365 8.86 24.51 27.65
N GLU A 366 8.99 25.53 26.79
CA GLU A 366 9.99 26.59 26.94
C GLU A 366 9.37 27.91 27.39
N ALA A 367 9.71 28.33 28.61
CA ALA A 367 9.26 29.58 29.20
C ALA A 367 10.24 30.75 29.01
N ARG A 368 11.53 30.48 28.71
CA ARG A 368 12.54 31.55 28.62
C ARG A 368 12.42 32.30 27.28
N PRO A 369 12.39 33.65 27.27
CA PRO A 369 12.15 34.44 26.05
C PRO A 369 13.10 34.15 24.89
N LYS A 370 14.42 34.19 25.15
CA LYS A 370 15.45 33.98 24.12
C LYS A 370 15.38 32.58 23.47
N PRO A 371 15.44 31.45 24.22
CA PRO A 371 15.28 30.12 23.63
C PRO A 371 13.94 29.93 22.91
N ARG A 372 12.85 30.51 23.42
CA ARG A 372 11.53 30.44 22.80
C ARG A 372 11.51 31.09 21.41
N ARG A 373 12.08 32.29 21.26
CA ARG A 373 12.24 32.96 19.95
C ARG A 373 13.11 32.16 18.98
N LEU A 374 14.20 31.57 19.46
CA LEU A 374 15.08 30.75 18.62
C LEU A 374 14.44 29.42 18.19
N LEU A 375 13.60 28.82 19.03
CA LEU A 375 12.80 27.64 18.66
C LEU A 375 11.74 27.99 17.61
N MET A 376 11.09 29.15 17.72
CA MET A 376 10.16 29.65 16.69
C MET A 376 10.89 29.91 15.36
N MET A 377 12.07 30.51 15.38
CA MET A 377 12.92 30.66 14.19
C MET A 377 13.25 29.31 13.57
N ARG A 378 13.66 28.32 14.38
CA ARG A 378 13.95 26.97 13.89
C ARG A 378 12.74 26.28 13.28
N LEU A 379 11.57 26.36 13.92
CA LEU A 379 10.32 25.83 13.36
C LEU A 379 9.95 26.52 12.04
N SER A 380 10.10 27.84 11.97
CA SER A 380 9.87 28.61 10.76
C SER A 380 10.77 28.17 9.61
N GLN A 381 12.07 27.97 9.87
CA GLN A 381 13.03 27.45 8.89
C GLN A 381 12.73 26.01 8.46
N LEU A 382 12.32 25.15 9.39
CA LEU A 382 11.93 23.77 9.08
C LEU A 382 10.72 23.71 8.16
N HIS A 383 9.67 24.49 8.45
CA HIS A 383 8.50 24.63 7.56
C HIS A 383 8.87 25.22 6.21
N LEU A 384 9.73 26.25 6.19
CA LEU A 384 10.18 26.87 4.95
C LEU A 384 10.95 25.89 4.05
N ALA A 385 11.67 24.94 4.63
CA ALA A 385 12.35 23.87 3.88
C ALA A 385 11.39 22.87 3.21
N PHE A 386 10.10 22.88 3.59
CA PHE A 386 9.00 22.13 2.98
C PHE A 386 8.10 22.98 2.10
N GLU A 387 8.42 24.26 1.92
CA GLU A 387 7.53 25.20 1.23
C GLU A 387 6.19 25.43 1.97
N ASP A 388 6.12 25.13 3.28
CA ASP A 388 4.98 25.42 4.15
C ASP A 388 4.95 26.90 4.55
N PHE A 389 4.70 27.79 3.59
CA PHE A 389 4.93 29.22 3.78
C PHE A 389 4.05 29.84 4.88
N ASP A 390 2.82 29.38 5.07
CA ASP A 390 1.90 29.94 6.08
C ASP A 390 2.28 29.51 7.50
N ALA A 391 2.65 28.25 7.70
CA ALA A 391 3.19 27.77 8.97
C ALA A 391 4.53 28.43 9.31
N ALA A 392 5.41 28.60 8.31
CA ALA A 392 6.66 29.33 8.47
C ALA A 392 6.42 30.78 8.89
N ALA A 393 5.49 31.48 8.22
CA ALA A 393 5.14 32.86 8.51
C ALA A 393 4.46 33.02 9.87
N PHE A 394 3.65 32.04 10.29
CA PHE A 394 3.04 32.00 11.62
C PHE A 394 4.10 32.09 12.71
N TYR A 395 5.10 31.20 12.71
CA TYR A 395 6.15 31.24 13.74
C TYR A 395 6.99 32.51 13.65
N ALA A 396 7.31 32.99 12.44
CA ALA A 396 8.06 34.23 12.25
C ALA A 396 7.33 35.45 12.85
N ARG A 397 6.00 35.56 12.69
CA ARG A 397 5.18 36.62 13.30
C ARG A 397 5.14 36.49 14.83
N HIS A 398 4.93 35.27 15.34
CA HIS A 398 4.86 35.00 16.79
C HIS A 398 6.17 35.26 17.52
N MET A 399 7.32 35.26 16.83
CA MET A 399 8.56 35.71 17.45
C MET A 399 8.44 37.13 18.01
N SER A 400 7.71 38.03 17.34
CA SER A 400 7.57 39.43 17.74
C SER A 400 6.76 39.64 19.02
N SER A 401 5.97 38.65 19.47
CA SER A 401 5.20 38.75 20.73
C SER A 401 6.03 38.44 21.98
N VAL A 402 7.27 37.97 21.81
CA VAL A 402 8.19 37.67 22.91
C VAL A 402 9.35 38.65 22.86
N GLU A 403 9.52 39.51 23.86
CA GLU A 403 10.63 40.48 23.86
C GLU A 403 11.95 39.84 24.30
N ASP A 404 13.02 40.09 23.54
CA ASP A 404 14.41 39.75 23.91
C ASP A 404 15.41 40.61 23.13
N PRO A 405 16.21 41.47 23.80
CA PRO A 405 17.18 42.34 23.14
C PRO A 405 18.24 41.60 22.30
N ALA A 406 18.64 40.40 22.74
CA ALA A 406 19.69 39.62 22.08
C ALA A 406 19.26 39.03 20.72
N THR A 407 17.95 38.98 20.44
CA THR A 407 17.39 38.42 19.20
C THR A 407 16.41 39.39 18.53
N GLN A 408 16.44 40.66 18.91
CA GLN A 408 15.61 41.72 18.36
C GLN A 408 15.92 41.92 16.86
N GLY A 409 14.88 42.09 16.04
CA GLY A 409 15.04 42.29 14.60
C GLY A 409 15.25 41.01 13.75
N LEU A 410 15.12 39.80 14.31
CA LEU A 410 15.20 38.56 13.51
C LEU A 410 13.90 38.21 12.74
N SER A 411 12.74 38.68 13.20
CA SER A 411 11.44 38.33 12.62
C SER A 411 11.26 38.90 11.20
N GLU A 412 11.69 40.15 10.99
CA GLU A 412 11.50 40.85 9.71
C GLU A 412 12.26 40.23 8.53
N PRO A 413 13.60 40.02 8.60
CA PRO A 413 14.31 39.30 7.54
C PRO A 413 13.77 37.89 7.30
N LEU A 414 13.27 37.20 8.34
CA LEU A 414 12.68 35.87 8.19
C LEU A 414 11.36 35.94 7.39
N ARG A 415 10.51 36.92 7.67
CA ARG A 415 9.27 37.18 6.90
C ARG A 415 9.58 37.51 5.45
N ILE A 416 10.55 38.39 5.19
CA ILE A 416 10.97 38.74 3.83
C ILE A 416 11.48 37.51 3.08
N LEU A 417 12.27 36.65 3.72
CA LEU A 417 12.74 35.40 3.14
C LEU A 417 11.59 34.44 2.79
N ILE A 418 10.58 34.32 3.65
CA ILE A 418 9.40 33.48 3.42
C ILE A 418 8.57 34.01 2.24
N GLU A 419 8.32 35.34 2.21
CA GLU A 419 7.60 36.00 1.11
C GLU A 419 8.35 35.89 -0.21
N HIS A 420 9.69 35.98 -0.18
CA HIS A 420 10.56 35.75 -1.33
C HIS A 420 10.41 34.34 -1.90
N ARG A 421 10.60 33.31 -1.08
CA ARG A 421 10.51 31.91 -1.54
C ARG A 421 9.09 31.55 -1.99
N ARG A 422 8.05 32.09 -1.34
CA ARG A 422 6.66 31.96 -1.80
C ARG A 422 6.51 32.54 -3.21
N ALA A 423 7.00 33.76 -3.42
CA ALA A 423 6.93 34.42 -4.72
C ALA A 423 7.67 33.65 -5.83
N GLN A 424 8.84 33.08 -5.53
CA GLN A 424 9.55 32.21 -6.47
C GLN A 424 8.72 30.98 -6.83
N LYS A 425 8.09 30.33 -5.84
CA LYS A 425 7.28 29.13 -6.07
C LYS A 425 6.04 29.41 -6.93
N GLU A 426 5.35 30.51 -6.67
CA GLU A 426 4.18 30.92 -7.45
C GLU A 426 4.54 31.20 -8.92
N ARG A 427 5.75 31.71 -9.17
CA ARG A 427 6.28 31.89 -10.53
C ARG A 427 6.62 30.57 -11.20
N GLU A 428 7.23 29.62 -10.49
CA GLU A 428 7.45 28.26 -11.01
C GLU A 428 6.14 27.59 -11.44
N ARG A 429 5.03 27.93 -10.76
CA ARG A 429 3.66 27.51 -11.09
C ARG A 429 2.99 28.33 -12.21
N GLY A 430 3.69 29.29 -12.81
CA GLY A 430 3.20 30.08 -13.95
C GLY A 430 2.24 31.21 -13.61
N ARG A 431 2.09 31.61 -12.33
CA ARG A 431 1.28 32.77 -11.94
C ARG A 431 2.03 34.07 -12.26
N MET A 432 1.35 35.04 -12.89
CA MET A 432 1.97 36.33 -13.23
C MET A 432 2.27 37.13 -11.96
N MET A 433 3.53 37.53 -11.82
CA MET A 433 4.07 38.35 -10.73
C MET A 433 4.78 39.56 -11.35
N ASP A 434 5.00 40.63 -10.57
CA ASP A 434 5.81 41.79 -10.98
C ASP A 434 7.20 41.38 -11.51
N GLU A 435 7.89 42.27 -12.22
CA GLU A 435 9.27 42.02 -12.68
C GLU A 435 10.16 41.69 -11.47
N LEU A 436 10.57 40.41 -11.36
CA LEU A 436 11.22 39.83 -10.17
C LEU A 436 12.39 40.69 -9.66
N SER A 437 13.15 41.30 -10.56
CA SER A 437 14.30 42.14 -10.19
C SER A 437 13.90 43.38 -9.39
N GLU A 438 12.77 44.02 -9.68
CA GLU A 438 12.31 45.20 -8.94
C GLU A 438 11.78 44.83 -7.56
N ALA A 439 10.99 43.75 -7.47
CA ALA A 439 10.46 43.25 -6.21
C ALA A 439 11.56 42.76 -5.26
N GLU A 440 12.57 42.04 -5.77
CA GLU A 440 13.72 41.64 -4.94
C GLU A 440 14.58 42.83 -4.53
N GLN A 441 14.74 43.84 -5.39
CA GLN A 441 15.44 45.06 -5.03
C GLN A 441 14.71 45.82 -3.92
N GLN A 442 13.39 45.95 -3.98
CA GLN A 442 12.58 46.56 -2.92
C GLN A 442 12.68 45.78 -1.59
N ARG A 443 12.59 44.45 -1.62
CA ARG A 443 12.75 43.60 -0.43
C ARG A 443 14.15 43.72 0.17
N MET A 444 15.17 43.83 -0.68
CA MET A 444 16.55 44.02 -0.25
C MET A 444 16.73 45.41 0.38
N ASP A 445 16.14 46.46 -0.19
CA ASP A 445 16.22 47.84 0.32
C ASP A 445 15.47 48.01 1.65
N ALA A 446 14.50 47.13 1.96
CA ALA A 446 13.86 47.05 3.27
C ALA A 446 14.77 46.51 4.38
N LEU A 447 15.92 45.91 4.03
CA LEU A 447 16.90 45.36 4.97
C LEU A 447 18.12 46.26 5.04
N ASP A 448 18.41 46.80 6.23
CA ASP A 448 19.59 47.62 6.53
C ASP A 448 20.46 46.95 7.61
N PRO A 449 21.42 46.08 7.22
CA PRO A 449 22.29 45.40 8.16
C PRO A 449 23.14 46.35 9.02
N ALA A 450 23.43 47.57 8.54
CA ALA A 450 24.27 48.54 9.25
C ALA A 450 23.56 49.15 10.47
N HIS A 451 22.23 49.24 10.43
CA HIS A 451 21.39 49.75 11.52
C HIS A 451 20.51 48.64 12.14
N ALA A 452 20.90 47.38 12.00
CA ALA A 452 20.14 46.27 12.55
C ALA A 452 20.02 46.34 14.08
N PRO A 453 18.84 46.03 14.68
CA PRO A 453 18.60 46.17 16.11
C PRO A 453 19.47 45.27 17.01
N SER A 454 20.07 44.22 16.44
CA SER A 454 20.99 43.32 17.16
C SER A 454 22.03 42.74 16.20
N PRO A 455 23.24 42.38 16.68
CA PRO A 455 24.25 41.75 15.83
C PRO A 455 23.76 40.46 15.12
N PRO A 456 22.97 39.58 15.76
CA PRO A 456 22.35 38.44 15.07
C PRO A 456 21.42 38.84 13.92
N SER A 457 20.67 39.94 14.08
CA SER A 457 19.82 40.47 13.01
C SER A 457 20.68 40.97 11.84
N ALA A 458 21.77 41.69 12.09
CA ALA A 458 22.69 42.13 11.02
C ALA A 458 23.19 40.95 10.17
N VAL A 459 23.68 39.89 10.84
CA VAL A 459 24.16 38.67 10.17
C VAL A 459 23.04 38.04 9.34
N PHE A 460 21.85 37.90 9.90
CA PHE A 460 20.74 37.25 9.20
C PHE A 460 20.19 38.10 8.04
N GLN A 461 20.18 39.43 8.17
CA GLN A 461 19.83 40.32 7.07
C GLN A 461 20.80 40.18 5.89
N HIS A 462 22.11 40.09 6.14
CA HIS A 462 23.09 39.80 5.09
C HIS A 462 22.84 38.44 4.40
N VAL A 463 22.47 37.40 5.17
CA VAL A 463 22.10 36.09 4.61
C VAL A 463 20.90 36.20 3.67
N VAL A 464 19.86 36.91 4.08
CA VAL A 464 18.66 37.10 3.25
C VAL A 464 18.97 37.96 2.01
N ARG A 465 19.69 39.06 2.17
CA ARG A 465 20.14 39.91 1.06
C ARG A 465 21.00 39.15 0.05
N SER A 466 21.83 38.22 0.51
CA SER A 466 22.61 37.32 -0.36
C SER A 466 21.71 36.42 -1.22
N GLU A 467 20.62 35.90 -0.68
CA GLU A 467 19.66 35.08 -1.43
C GLU A 467 18.88 35.92 -2.46
N LEU A 468 18.39 37.09 -2.03
CA LEU A 468 17.69 38.05 -2.90
C LEU A 468 18.56 38.50 -4.09
N ALA A 469 19.85 38.76 -3.85
CA ALA A 469 20.80 39.17 -4.89
C ALA A 469 21.09 38.04 -5.89
N GLU A 470 21.18 36.78 -5.45
CA GLU A 470 21.30 35.66 -6.39
C GLU A 470 20.03 35.52 -7.24
N ALA A 471 18.85 35.64 -6.62
CA ALA A 471 17.58 35.54 -7.31
C ALA A 471 17.37 36.64 -8.38
N SER A 472 17.94 37.82 -8.18
CA SER A 472 17.98 38.90 -9.19
C SER A 472 19.09 38.71 -10.24
N GLY A 473 19.94 37.69 -10.11
CA GLY A 473 21.04 37.37 -11.02
C GLY A 473 22.38 38.04 -10.69
N ASP A 474 22.49 38.77 -9.58
CA ASP A 474 23.72 39.43 -9.12
C ASP A 474 24.51 38.54 -8.15
N PHE A 475 25.20 37.56 -8.71
CA PHE A 475 26.07 36.65 -7.95
C PHE A 475 27.24 37.36 -7.25
N THR A 476 27.68 38.52 -7.76
CA THR A 476 28.79 39.28 -7.17
C THR A 476 28.33 39.91 -5.86
N ARG A 477 27.18 40.58 -5.88
CA ARG A 477 26.57 41.14 -4.68
C ARG A 477 26.13 40.05 -3.71
N ALA A 478 25.60 38.93 -4.20
CA ALA A 478 25.24 37.79 -3.36
C ALA A 478 26.42 37.29 -2.53
N ARG A 479 27.61 37.20 -3.13
CA ARG A 479 28.86 36.85 -2.46
C ARG A 479 29.29 37.93 -1.46
N GLN A 480 29.29 39.20 -1.88
CA GLN A 480 29.68 40.33 -1.01
C GLN A 480 28.82 40.41 0.26
N GLU A 481 27.51 40.25 0.13
CA GLU A 481 26.59 40.25 1.28
C GLU A 481 26.87 39.08 2.23
N LEU A 482 27.08 37.87 1.71
CA LEU A 482 27.37 36.70 2.54
C LEU A 482 28.72 36.82 3.28
N GLU A 483 29.75 37.35 2.60
CA GLU A 483 31.08 37.58 3.18
C GLU A 483 31.10 38.74 4.19
N ALA A 484 30.20 39.72 4.04
CA ALA A 484 30.02 40.83 4.99
C ALA A 484 29.36 40.38 6.31
N ALA A 485 28.69 39.23 6.34
CA ALA A 485 28.03 38.69 7.53
C ALA A 485 29.05 38.32 8.62
N GLN A 486 29.16 39.15 9.67
CA GLN A 486 30.10 38.93 10.77
C GLN A 486 29.60 37.87 11.77
N VAL A 487 29.88 36.59 11.47
CA VAL A 487 29.57 35.47 12.37
C VAL A 487 30.55 35.42 13.56
N THR A 488 30.02 35.36 14.79
CA THR A 488 30.83 35.31 16.03
C THR A 488 30.33 34.22 16.99
N ASP A 489 31.04 34.01 18.10
CA ASP A 489 30.64 33.12 19.21
C ASP A 489 29.35 33.58 19.95
N THR A 490 28.78 34.73 19.56
CA THR A 490 27.51 35.23 20.12
C THR A 490 26.34 35.11 19.15
N THR A 491 26.60 34.77 17.88
CA THR A 491 25.58 34.59 16.85
C THR A 491 24.76 33.33 17.14
N PRO A 492 23.43 33.41 17.31
CA PRO A 492 22.60 32.25 17.62
C PRO A 492 22.71 31.13 16.60
N ARG A 493 22.63 29.89 17.08
CA ARG A 493 22.67 28.65 16.28
C ARG A 493 21.80 28.72 15.00
N ALA A 494 20.53 29.11 15.13
CA ALA A 494 19.60 29.15 13.99
C ALA A 494 20.02 30.14 12.88
N VAL A 495 20.72 31.22 13.25
CA VAL A 495 21.27 32.19 12.29
C VAL A 495 22.53 31.63 11.62
N LEU A 496 23.41 30.97 12.40
CA LEU A 496 24.61 30.32 11.87
C LEU A 496 24.26 29.17 10.91
N GLU A 497 23.23 28.39 11.21
CA GLU A 497 22.72 27.33 10.33
C GLU A 497 22.21 27.92 9.00
N ALA A 498 21.39 28.98 9.03
CA ALA A 498 20.94 29.66 7.82
C ALA A 498 22.09 30.27 7.01
N TRP A 499 23.08 30.86 7.69
CA TRP A 499 24.28 31.37 7.03
C TRP A 499 25.06 30.25 6.34
N PHE A 500 25.20 29.09 6.98
CA PHE A 500 25.89 27.95 6.38
C PHE A 500 25.12 27.33 5.22
N GLU A 501 23.80 27.19 5.34
CA GLU A 501 22.94 26.71 4.25
C GLU A 501 23.07 27.63 3.02
N ARG A 502 23.08 28.95 3.25
CA ARG A 502 23.32 29.94 2.20
C ARG A 502 24.73 29.82 1.60
N ALA A 503 25.76 29.63 2.43
CA ALA A 503 27.13 29.44 1.98
C ALA A 503 27.31 28.15 1.17
N ASP A 504 26.73 27.05 1.61
CA ASP A 504 26.77 25.77 0.89
C ASP A 504 26.05 25.86 -0.45
N ALA A 505 24.89 26.52 -0.52
CA ALA A 505 24.16 26.74 -1.76
C ALA A 505 24.96 27.63 -2.73
N LEU A 506 25.32 28.85 -2.29
CA LEU A 506 25.96 29.85 -3.14
C LEU A 506 27.34 29.38 -3.63
N TYR A 507 28.22 28.91 -2.73
CA TYR A 507 29.58 28.52 -3.13
C TYR A 507 29.60 27.26 -4.01
N ARG A 508 28.59 26.38 -3.92
CA ARG A 508 28.44 25.29 -4.89
C ARG A 508 27.99 25.79 -6.25
N THR A 509 27.05 26.74 -6.31
CA THR A 509 26.65 27.39 -7.57
C THR A 509 27.85 28.09 -8.25
N LEU A 510 28.76 28.66 -7.44
CA LEU A 510 29.99 29.30 -7.90
C LEU A 510 31.17 28.34 -8.14
N ASP A 511 31.05 27.05 -7.79
CA ASP A 511 32.16 26.06 -7.71
C ASP A 511 33.38 26.55 -6.89
N ASP A 512 33.15 27.38 -5.86
CA ASP A 512 34.18 27.91 -4.96
C ASP A 512 34.37 26.99 -3.74
N ARG A 513 35.24 25.99 -3.90
CA ARG A 513 35.48 24.97 -2.87
C ARG A 513 36.24 25.50 -1.66
N GLU A 514 37.14 26.46 -1.85
CA GLU A 514 37.94 27.01 -0.76
C GLU A 514 37.07 27.84 0.18
N ALA A 515 36.15 28.65 -0.37
CA ALA A 515 35.18 29.40 0.43
C ALA A 515 34.24 28.49 1.24
N LEU A 516 33.77 27.39 0.65
CA LEU A 516 32.93 26.41 1.36
C LEU A 516 33.68 25.71 2.49
N LEU A 517 34.95 25.36 2.26
CA LEU A 517 35.82 24.73 3.25
C LEU A 517 36.08 25.68 4.42
N ASP A 518 36.40 26.95 4.13
CA ASP A 518 36.58 27.97 5.16
C ASP A 518 35.30 28.22 5.97
N ALA A 519 34.13 28.25 5.32
CA ALA A 519 32.85 28.39 6.00
C ALA A 519 32.60 27.26 7.01
N GLY A 520 32.81 26.00 6.62
CA GLY A 520 32.68 24.86 7.52
C GLY A 520 33.73 24.86 8.64
N ARG A 521 34.97 25.29 8.34
CA ARG A 521 36.03 25.42 9.35
C ARG A 521 35.67 26.46 10.41
N ARG A 522 35.19 27.64 10.01
CA ARG A 522 34.76 28.70 10.94
C ARG A 522 33.71 28.20 11.93
N LEU A 523 32.69 27.47 11.45
CA LEU A 523 31.64 26.94 12.33
C LEU A 523 32.11 25.79 13.21
N SER A 524 33.08 25.00 12.74
CA SER A 524 33.66 23.92 13.56
C SER A 524 34.41 24.40 14.80
N THR A 525 34.78 25.68 14.85
CA THR A 525 35.45 26.30 16.01
C THR A 525 34.54 27.28 16.77
N ASN A 526 33.31 27.49 16.31
CA ASN A 526 32.40 28.45 16.91
C ASN A 526 31.78 27.89 18.20
N LYS A 527 31.89 28.62 19.31
CA LYS A 527 31.52 28.15 20.66
C LYS A 527 30.01 28.04 20.91
N VAL A 528 29.18 28.56 20.00
CA VAL A 528 27.71 28.46 20.07
C VAL A 528 27.26 27.01 19.85
N PHE A 529 27.96 26.31 18.99
CA PHE A 529 27.70 24.92 18.67
C PHE A 529 28.25 24.01 19.78
N LYS A 530 27.51 22.95 20.10
CA LYS A 530 28.04 21.89 20.96
C LYS A 530 29.15 21.17 20.20
N GLU A 531 30.01 20.46 20.94
CA GLU A 531 31.12 19.68 20.36
C GLU A 531 30.66 18.76 19.22
N ASP A 532 29.44 18.24 19.31
CA ASP A 532 28.81 17.40 18.28
C ASP A 532 28.53 18.16 16.97
N ASP A 533 27.87 19.32 17.06
CA ASP A 533 27.56 20.15 15.90
C ASP A 533 28.86 20.72 15.29
N GLN A 534 29.82 21.12 16.12
CA GLN A 534 31.15 21.55 15.69
C GLN A 534 31.85 20.45 14.87
N LEU A 535 31.75 19.20 15.32
CA LEU A 535 32.28 18.04 14.62
C LEU A 535 31.56 17.79 13.29
N ASP A 536 30.25 18.00 13.21
CA ASP A 536 29.51 17.89 11.96
C ASP A 536 29.93 18.93 10.91
N PHE A 537 30.15 20.19 11.31
CA PHE A 537 30.71 21.20 10.41
C PHE A 537 32.14 20.89 10.00
N ALA A 538 32.98 20.41 10.93
CA ALA A 538 34.33 19.95 10.61
C ALA A 538 34.31 18.82 9.55
N ARG A 539 33.45 17.81 9.75
CA ARG A 539 33.25 16.71 8.79
C ARG A 539 32.72 17.20 7.45
N ALA A 540 31.82 18.17 7.45
CA ALA A 540 31.32 18.80 6.21
C ALA A 540 32.45 19.52 5.44
N ALA A 541 33.29 20.28 6.13
CA ALA A 541 34.45 20.94 5.54
C ALA A 541 35.43 19.92 4.92
N VAL A 542 35.76 18.86 5.65
CA VAL A 542 36.67 17.81 5.16
C VAL A 542 36.07 17.05 3.97
N ARG A 543 34.75 16.79 3.95
CA ARG A 543 34.08 16.20 2.78
C ARG A 543 34.22 17.06 1.52
N ALA A 544 34.19 18.40 1.65
CA ALA A 544 34.39 19.30 0.51
C ALA A 544 35.82 19.20 -0.08
N MET A 545 36.81 18.77 0.72
CA MET A 545 38.21 18.66 0.28
C MET A 545 38.45 17.53 -0.73
N TYR A 546 37.79 16.38 -0.56
CA TYR A 546 38.08 15.19 -1.38
C TYR A 546 36.97 14.81 -2.37
N ARG A 547 35.78 15.44 -2.32
CA ARG A 547 34.73 15.21 -3.32
C ARG A 547 35.25 15.48 -4.74
N GLY A 548 35.15 14.48 -5.62
CA GLY A 548 35.59 14.58 -7.02
C GLY A 548 37.11 14.60 -7.24
N ARG A 549 37.93 14.39 -6.19
CA ARG A 549 39.39 14.26 -6.31
C ARG A 549 39.82 12.78 -6.30
N PRO A 550 40.92 12.41 -6.98
CA PRO A 550 41.57 11.11 -6.80
C PRO A 550 42.01 10.88 -5.35
N TYR A 551 42.00 9.63 -4.88
CA TYR A 551 42.28 9.28 -3.48
C TYR A 551 43.63 9.78 -2.96
N ALA A 552 44.68 9.75 -3.78
CA ALA A 552 46.01 10.21 -3.41
C ALA A 552 46.07 11.74 -3.26
N GLU A 553 45.42 12.49 -4.17
CA GLU A 553 45.34 13.95 -4.10
C GLU A 553 44.50 14.41 -2.91
N ALA A 554 43.41 13.69 -2.64
CA ALA A 554 42.58 13.89 -1.45
C ALA A 554 43.38 13.68 -0.15
N ASP A 555 44.15 12.59 -0.05
CA ASP A 555 44.99 12.35 1.13
C ASP A 555 46.06 13.42 1.30
N ALA A 556 46.73 13.83 0.21
CA ALA A 556 47.73 14.88 0.23
C ALA A 556 47.14 16.22 0.70
N ALA A 557 45.96 16.60 0.19
CA ALA A 557 45.28 17.83 0.59
C ALA A 557 44.87 17.80 2.08
N MET A 558 44.34 16.66 2.57
CA MET A 558 44.00 16.52 3.98
C MET A 558 45.24 16.49 4.88
N ALA A 559 46.35 15.88 4.44
CA ALA A 559 47.61 15.88 5.15
C ALA A 559 48.19 17.29 5.29
N GLN A 560 48.19 18.08 4.21
CA GLN A 560 48.62 19.48 4.23
C GLN A 560 47.74 20.34 5.16
N ALA A 561 46.43 20.16 5.11
CA ALA A 561 45.53 20.88 6.03
C ALA A 561 45.75 20.49 7.50
N LEU A 562 46.10 19.22 7.77
CA LEU A 562 46.35 18.72 9.11
C LEU A 562 47.60 19.35 9.75
N GLU A 563 48.62 19.71 8.97
CA GLU A 563 49.83 20.40 9.46
C GLU A 563 49.52 21.76 10.10
N THR A 564 48.45 22.42 9.65
CA THR A 564 48.04 23.75 10.14
C THR A 564 46.81 23.72 11.04
N ALA A 565 46.22 22.54 11.26
CA ALA A 565 45.05 22.37 12.10
C ALA A 565 45.43 22.38 13.59
N PRO A 566 44.71 23.11 14.46
CA PRO A 566 44.99 23.10 15.90
C PRO A 566 44.86 21.67 16.47
N ALA A 567 45.91 21.20 17.14
CA ALA A 567 45.94 19.86 17.72
C ALA A 567 44.77 19.63 18.69
N GLY A 568 44.10 18.49 18.55
CA GLY A 568 42.94 18.13 19.38
C GLY A 568 41.62 18.81 19.01
N SER A 569 41.58 19.71 18.01
CA SER A 569 40.33 20.32 17.53
C SER A 569 39.41 19.34 16.78
N ALA A 570 38.12 19.66 16.69
CA ALA A 570 37.16 18.89 15.90
C ALA A 570 37.57 18.80 14.41
N TYR A 571 38.16 19.87 13.89
CA TYR A 571 38.69 19.93 12.52
C TYR A 571 39.90 19.01 12.31
N ALA A 572 40.88 19.01 13.23
CA ALA A 572 42.01 18.09 13.17
C ALA A 572 41.56 16.63 13.24
N PHE A 573 40.62 16.31 14.14
CA PHE A 573 40.03 14.98 14.21
C PHE A 573 39.30 14.59 12.91
N ALA A 574 38.50 15.49 12.33
CA ALA A 574 37.77 15.22 11.08
C ALA A 574 38.72 14.99 9.90
N LEU A 575 39.87 15.69 9.84
CA LEU A 575 40.90 15.47 8.83
C LEU A 575 41.55 14.08 9.00
N GLU A 576 41.94 13.70 10.22
CA GLU A 576 42.46 12.36 10.50
C GLU A 576 41.44 11.27 10.14
N LEU A 577 40.18 11.45 10.54
CA LEU A 577 39.09 10.55 10.18
C LEU A 577 38.91 10.46 8.66
N GLY A 578 38.90 11.60 7.97
CA GLY A 578 38.79 11.69 6.52
C GLY A 578 39.89 10.88 5.82
N ARG A 579 41.14 10.98 6.28
CA ARG A 579 42.27 10.18 5.76
C ARG A 579 42.09 8.69 6.00
N HIS A 580 41.67 8.29 7.20
CA HIS A 580 41.40 6.89 7.52
C HIS A 580 40.25 6.30 6.68
N VAL A 581 39.17 7.05 6.48
CA VAL A 581 38.03 6.65 5.64
C VAL A 581 38.41 6.65 4.15
N ASN A 582 39.25 7.59 3.71
CA ASN A 582 39.76 7.69 2.34
C ASN A 582 40.66 6.49 1.98
N ALA A 583 41.46 5.99 2.93
CA ALA A 583 42.25 4.77 2.78
C ALA A 583 41.39 3.48 2.64
N LEU A 584 40.11 3.54 2.99
CA LEU A 584 39.15 2.45 2.80
C LEU A 584 38.49 2.57 1.42
N HIS A 585 39.07 1.93 0.41
CA HIS A 585 38.59 1.97 -0.99
C HIS A 585 38.47 0.60 -1.67
N GLU A 586 38.67 -0.51 -0.94
CA GLU A 586 38.57 -1.88 -1.46
C GLU A 586 37.68 -2.75 -0.56
N GLU A 587 37.14 -3.85 -1.10
CA GLU A 587 36.34 -4.83 -0.34
C GLU A 587 37.18 -5.57 0.72
N ARG A 588 38.48 -5.79 0.45
CA ARG A 588 39.40 -6.47 1.36
C ARG A 588 40.56 -5.54 1.72
N PRO A 589 40.32 -4.52 2.57
CA PRO A 589 41.35 -3.57 2.93
C PRO A 589 42.54 -4.29 3.57
N PRO A 590 43.79 -3.85 3.30
CA PRO A 590 44.98 -4.38 3.96
C PRO A 590 44.83 -4.34 5.49
N ARG A 591 45.36 -5.34 6.20
CA ARG A 591 45.32 -5.39 7.68
C ARG A 591 45.74 -4.06 8.33
N PRO A 592 46.80 -3.36 7.88
CA PRO A 592 47.18 -2.06 8.44
C PRO A 592 46.07 -1.00 8.40
N VAL A 593 45.20 -0.98 7.38
CA VAL A 593 44.11 0.00 7.26
C VAL A 593 43.05 -0.24 8.35
N ARG A 594 42.64 -1.50 8.52
CA ARG A 594 41.71 -1.90 9.59
C ARG A 594 42.30 -1.63 10.97
N ASP A 595 43.55 -2.05 11.18
CA ASP A 595 44.22 -1.93 12.47
C ASP A 595 44.45 -0.45 12.82
N ALA A 596 44.72 0.41 11.83
CA ALA A 596 44.80 1.86 12.00
C ALA A 596 43.45 2.48 12.40
N LEU A 597 42.34 2.07 11.80
CA LEU A 597 40.99 2.52 12.18
C LEU A 597 40.64 2.12 13.62
N LEU A 598 40.93 0.88 14.02
CA LEU A 598 40.71 0.42 15.40
C LEU A 598 41.62 1.13 16.39
N ALA A 599 42.91 1.30 16.06
CA ALA A 599 43.82 2.08 16.89
C ALA A 599 43.37 3.54 17.00
N PHE A 600 42.84 4.14 15.93
CA PHE A 600 42.27 5.48 15.97
C PHE A 600 41.02 5.55 16.85
N TYR A 601 40.15 4.54 16.78
CA TYR A 601 38.97 4.40 17.63
C TYR A 601 39.34 4.29 19.12
N HIS A 602 40.24 3.38 19.49
CA HIS A 602 40.65 3.19 20.89
C HIS A 602 41.42 4.38 21.46
N ARG A 603 42.09 5.18 20.62
CA ARG A 603 42.71 6.45 21.04
C ARG A 603 41.67 7.51 21.44
N GLN A 604 40.45 7.45 20.90
CA GLN A 604 39.41 8.41 21.26
C GLN A 604 38.86 8.08 22.64
N GLN A 605 38.77 9.07 23.53
CA GLN A 605 38.05 8.96 24.80
C GLN A 605 36.69 9.66 24.76
N ASP A 606 36.49 10.53 23.77
CA ASP A 606 35.25 11.27 23.53
C ASP A 606 34.21 10.38 22.81
N PRO A 607 33.04 10.13 23.41
CA PRO A 607 31.95 9.37 22.78
C PRO A 607 31.50 9.95 21.43
N LEU A 608 31.51 11.28 21.26
CA LEU A 608 31.09 11.94 20.02
C LEU A 608 32.03 11.60 18.87
N ARG A 609 33.34 11.65 19.13
CA ARG A 609 34.38 11.27 18.15
C ARG A 609 34.32 9.79 17.82
N ARG A 610 34.15 8.93 18.83
CA ARG A 610 33.95 7.48 18.62
C ARG A 610 32.76 7.22 17.71
N ARG A 611 31.63 7.88 17.97
CA ARG A 611 30.42 7.77 17.14
C ARG A 611 30.65 8.21 15.70
N ALA A 612 31.19 9.41 15.49
CA ALA A 612 31.43 9.94 14.16
C ALA A 612 32.37 9.05 13.34
N LEU A 613 33.44 8.56 13.98
CA LEU A 613 34.38 7.62 13.38
C LEU A 613 33.69 6.35 12.94
N VAL A 614 32.93 5.72 13.84
CA VAL A 614 32.24 4.46 13.57
C VAL A 614 31.20 4.67 12.47
N GLN A 615 30.41 5.74 12.52
CA GLN A 615 29.40 6.04 11.52
C GLN A 615 30.00 6.18 10.12
N ASP A 616 31.00 7.05 9.94
CA ASP A 616 31.62 7.28 8.63
C ASP A 616 32.34 6.04 8.10
N SER A 617 33.05 5.34 8.99
CA SER A 617 33.83 4.15 8.62
C SER A 617 32.93 2.94 8.31
N VAL A 618 31.87 2.72 9.09
CA VAL A 618 30.92 1.63 8.87
C VAL A 618 30.07 1.88 7.64
N GLU A 619 29.64 3.12 7.39
CA GLU A 619 28.92 3.49 6.17
C GLU A 619 29.79 3.24 4.93
N ARG A 620 31.04 3.72 4.95
CA ARG A 620 32.02 3.46 3.88
C ARG A 620 32.30 1.97 3.70
N ALA A 621 32.52 1.22 4.79
CA ALA A 621 32.77 -0.21 4.77
C ALA A 621 31.58 -0.99 4.21
N ALA A 622 30.36 -0.64 4.60
CA ALA A 622 29.14 -1.27 4.13
C ALA A 622 28.96 -1.07 2.61
N GLY A 623 29.22 0.14 2.10
CA GLY A 623 29.15 0.44 0.68
C GLY A 623 30.18 -0.33 -0.17
N LEU A 624 31.33 -0.68 0.40
CA LEU A 624 32.39 -1.44 -0.27
C LEU A 624 32.32 -2.96 -0.03
N GLY A 625 31.50 -3.42 0.92
CA GLY A 625 31.49 -4.82 1.37
C GLY A 625 32.69 -5.21 2.25
N ALA A 626 33.35 -4.24 2.89
CA ALA A 626 34.50 -4.44 3.78
C ALA A 626 34.09 -4.98 5.17
N ASP A 627 33.54 -6.20 5.17
CA ASP A 627 32.89 -6.82 6.33
C ASP A 627 33.78 -6.91 7.58
N GLY A 628 35.10 -7.08 7.42
CA GLY A 628 36.04 -7.18 8.54
C GLY A 628 36.28 -5.85 9.28
N VAL A 629 36.16 -4.71 8.59
CA VAL A 629 36.21 -3.38 9.22
C VAL A 629 34.88 -3.08 9.90
N LEU A 630 33.79 -3.36 9.18
CA LEU A 630 32.43 -3.16 9.66
C LEU A 630 32.17 -3.90 10.98
N GLU A 631 32.47 -5.21 11.03
CA GLU A 631 32.28 -6.02 12.25
C GLU A 631 33.10 -5.48 13.41
N ALA A 632 34.39 -5.20 13.19
CA ALA A 632 35.31 -4.82 14.25
C ALA A 632 34.90 -3.48 14.88
N LEU A 633 34.57 -2.48 14.07
CA LEU A 633 34.15 -1.16 14.56
C LEU A 633 32.75 -1.19 15.19
N ALA A 634 31.79 -1.87 14.56
CA ALA A 634 30.44 -1.96 15.11
C ALA A 634 30.44 -2.67 16.47
N THR A 635 31.23 -3.76 16.61
CA THR A 635 31.36 -4.52 17.85
C THR A 635 32.03 -3.70 18.94
N ALA A 636 33.18 -3.08 18.64
CA ALA A 636 33.89 -2.24 19.60
C ALA A 636 33.00 -1.09 20.12
N TYR A 637 32.24 -0.47 19.22
CA TYR A 637 31.34 0.63 19.58
C TYR A 637 30.21 0.21 20.51
N VAL A 638 29.54 -0.91 20.22
CA VAL A 638 28.45 -1.40 21.05
C VAL A 638 28.92 -2.02 22.37
N GLU A 639 30.18 -2.43 22.48
CA GLU A 639 30.80 -2.90 23.73
C GLU A 639 31.22 -1.76 24.64
N ASP A 640 31.74 -0.68 24.06
CA ASP A 640 32.18 0.49 24.82
C ASP A 640 31.02 1.42 25.23
N ALA A 641 29.91 1.40 24.47
CA ALA A 641 28.76 2.25 24.73
C ALA A 641 27.94 1.74 25.94
N PRO A 642 27.71 2.55 26.99
CA PRO A 642 26.96 2.10 28.16
C PRO A 642 25.51 1.76 27.84
N SER A 643 25.06 0.57 28.23
CA SER A 643 23.68 0.11 28.00
C SER A 643 22.63 1.03 28.66
N GLY A 644 21.50 1.21 27.98
CA GLY A 644 20.39 2.07 28.47
C GLY A 644 20.58 3.57 28.22
N THR A 645 21.80 4.03 27.93
CA THR A 645 22.07 5.43 27.56
C THR A 645 21.65 5.75 26.12
N GLN A 646 21.53 7.04 25.78
CA GLN A 646 21.29 7.47 24.40
C GLN A 646 22.34 6.92 23.43
N GLU A 647 23.60 6.93 23.86
CA GLU A 647 24.73 6.44 23.07
C GLU A 647 24.70 4.91 22.92
N GLY A 648 24.34 4.18 23.99
CA GLY A 648 24.09 2.73 23.93
C GLY A 648 23.00 2.37 22.91
N ARG A 649 21.87 3.08 22.92
CA ARG A 649 20.79 2.87 21.92
C ARG A 649 21.25 3.15 20.49
N ARG A 650 22.07 4.19 20.27
CA ARG A 650 22.66 4.49 18.95
C ARG A 650 23.59 3.37 18.49
N ALA A 651 24.47 2.91 19.38
CA ALA A 651 25.41 1.84 19.10
C ALA A 651 24.70 0.53 18.77
N GLU A 652 23.66 0.16 19.53
CA GLU A 652 22.83 -1.03 19.26
C GLU A 652 22.14 -0.95 17.89
N ARG A 653 21.58 0.22 17.52
CA ARG A 653 20.96 0.43 16.20
C ARG A 653 21.96 0.28 15.05
N LEU A 654 23.11 0.94 15.17
CA LEU A 654 24.17 0.86 14.16
C LEU A 654 24.68 -0.57 14.05
N PHE A 655 24.92 -1.24 15.19
CA PHE A 655 25.35 -2.63 15.25
C PHE A 655 24.37 -3.55 14.55
N ARG A 656 23.08 -3.49 14.92
CA ARG A 656 22.03 -4.30 14.28
C ARG A 656 22.04 -4.10 12.77
N ARG A 657 21.98 -2.85 12.31
CA ARG A 657 21.93 -2.53 10.88
C ARG A 657 23.16 -3.04 10.12
N ALA A 658 24.35 -2.77 10.65
CA ALA A 658 25.61 -3.18 10.03
C ALA A 658 25.71 -4.71 9.94
N MET A 659 25.45 -5.40 11.05
CA MET A 659 25.57 -6.86 11.15
C MET A 659 24.48 -7.58 10.36
N MET A 660 23.25 -7.07 10.34
CA MET A 660 22.18 -7.61 9.48
C MET A 660 22.52 -7.47 8.00
N GLY A 661 23.03 -6.31 7.57
CA GLY A 661 23.49 -6.10 6.20
C GLY A 661 24.59 -7.10 5.80
N ARG A 662 25.56 -7.34 6.69
CA ARG A 662 26.61 -8.34 6.52
C ARG A 662 26.06 -9.78 6.46
N ALA A 663 25.19 -10.15 7.40
CA ALA A 663 24.60 -11.49 7.48
C ALA A 663 23.89 -11.85 6.18
N TYR A 664 23.07 -10.94 5.63
CA TYR A 664 22.40 -11.15 4.36
C TYR A 664 23.35 -11.15 3.15
N ARG A 665 24.42 -10.34 3.13
CA ARG A 665 25.46 -10.44 2.09
C ARG A 665 26.15 -11.82 2.11
N ARG A 666 26.48 -12.33 3.28
CA ARG A 666 27.05 -13.68 3.47
C ARG A 666 26.09 -14.77 3.04
N LEU A 667 24.81 -14.64 3.41
CA LEU A 667 23.76 -15.56 2.99
C LEU A 667 23.62 -15.58 1.46
N GLY A 668 23.61 -14.41 0.81
CA GLY A 668 23.59 -14.30 -0.66
C GLY A 668 24.83 -14.90 -1.34
N ARG A 669 25.98 -14.94 -0.65
CA ARG A 669 27.22 -15.62 -1.07
C ARG A 669 27.26 -17.10 -0.65
N GLN A 670 26.15 -17.67 -0.19
CA GLN A 670 26.01 -19.06 0.28
C GLN A 670 26.92 -19.43 1.47
N ARG A 671 27.41 -18.46 2.25
CA ARG A 671 28.19 -18.67 3.47
C ARG A 671 27.25 -18.81 4.67
N THR A 672 26.49 -19.91 4.70
CA THR A 672 25.35 -20.10 5.62
C THR A 672 25.73 -20.12 7.10
N ASP A 673 26.84 -20.76 7.46
CA ASP A 673 27.27 -20.84 8.87
C ASP A 673 27.73 -19.48 9.42
N GLU A 674 28.44 -18.70 8.60
CA GLU A 674 28.86 -17.36 8.96
C GLU A 674 27.67 -16.39 9.04
N ALA A 675 26.73 -16.48 8.11
CA ALA A 675 25.49 -15.71 8.17
C ALA A 675 24.68 -16.06 9.44
N ARG A 676 24.56 -17.35 9.77
CA ARG A 676 23.89 -17.80 11.00
C ARG A 676 24.57 -17.24 12.25
N ALA A 677 25.90 -17.26 12.31
CA ALA A 677 26.64 -16.69 13.43
C ALA A 677 26.39 -15.18 13.60
N ASP A 678 26.30 -14.43 12.49
CA ASP A 678 25.93 -13.00 12.54
C ASP A 678 24.49 -12.80 13.03
N PHE A 679 23.53 -13.58 12.55
CA PHE A 679 22.14 -13.53 13.01
C PHE A 679 22.01 -13.88 14.50
N ASP A 680 22.75 -14.89 14.96
CA ASP A 680 22.81 -15.27 16.38
C ASP A 680 23.35 -14.13 17.24
N LEU A 681 24.41 -13.47 16.77
CA LEU A 681 25.02 -12.36 17.47
C LEU A 681 24.05 -11.17 17.60
N VAL A 682 23.34 -10.83 16.52
CA VAL A 682 22.31 -9.77 16.54
C VAL A 682 21.16 -10.14 17.48
N THR A 683 20.64 -11.36 17.38
CA THR A 683 19.53 -11.86 18.21
C THR A 683 19.92 -11.83 19.69
N LYS A 684 21.09 -12.37 20.01
CA LYS A 684 21.60 -12.44 21.38
C LYS A 684 21.69 -11.07 22.00
N ARG A 685 22.22 -10.07 21.29
CA ARG A 685 22.44 -8.72 21.86
C ARG A 685 21.17 -7.88 21.89
N THR A 686 20.40 -7.86 20.80
CA THR A 686 19.29 -6.89 20.61
C THR A 686 17.91 -7.47 20.87
N GLY A 687 17.74 -8.79 20.72
CA GLY A 687 16.43 -9.44 20.75
C GLY A 687 15.63 -9.29 19.45
N SER A 688 16.27 -8.87 18.34
CA SER A 688 15.62 -8.73 17.04
C SER A 688 14.92 -10.02 16.61
N LEU A 689 13.62 -9.91 16.32
CA LEU A 689 12.81 -11.03 15.87
C LEU A 689 13.17 -11.46 14.44
N GLU A 690 13.56 -10.53 13.58
CA GLU A 690 14.02 -10.83 12.21
C GLU A 690 15.27 -11.72 12.25
N SER A 691 16.30 -11.31 13.00
CA SER A 691 17.53 -12.13 13.11
C SER A 691 17.24 -13.48 13.76
N ALA A 692 16.30 -13.54 14.71
CA ALA A 692 15.89 -14.79 15.33
C ALA A 692 15.23 -15.73 14.32
N VAL A 693 14.34 -15.23 13.45
CA VAL A 693 13.70 -16.01 12.39
C VAL A 693 14.75 -16.61 11.45
N GLU A 694 15.70 -15.82 10.98
CA GLU A 694 16.74 -16.29 10.06
C GLU A 694 17.68 -17.30 10.74
N SER A 695 18.08 -17.01 11.99
CA SER A 695 18.85 -17.92 12.83
C SER A 695 18.18 -19.30 13.00
N MET A 696 16.89 -19.31 13.36
CA MET A 696 16.08 -20.53 13.50
C MET A 696 15.92 -21.27 12.17
N SER A 697 15.59 -20.53 11.10
CA SER A 697 15.41 -21.08 9.75
C SER A 697 16.66 -21.82 9.26
N LEU A 698 17.85 -21.22 9.44
CA LEU A 698 19.13 -21.84 9.06
C LEU A 698 19.43 -23.10 9.87
N ARG A 699 19.16 -23.11 11.19
CA ARG A 699 19.33 -24.31 12.03
C ARG A 699 18.41 -25.45 11.62
N LEU A 700 17.13 -25.16 11.41
CA LEU A 700 16.15 -26.16 10.99
C LEU A 700 16.50 -26.75 9.61
N ARG A 701 17.00 -25.92 8.68
CA ARG A 701 17.50 -26.40 7.38
C ARG A 701 18.74 -27.28 7.50
N ALA A 702 19.58 -27.05 8.52
CA ALA A 702 20.74 -27.89 8.85
C ALA A 702 20.36 -29.17 9.62
N GLY A 703 19.07 -29.41 9.91
CA GLY A 703 18.60 -30.61 10.59
C GLY A 703 18.69 -30.57 12.13
N VAL A 704 18.94 -29.41 12.73
CA VAL A 704 18.94 -29.23 14.20
C VAL A 704 17.52 -29.41 14.73
N SER A 705 17.35 -30.14 15.84
CA SER A 705 16.02 -30.41 16.40
C SER A 705 15.38 -29.15 17.01
N PRO A 706 14.04 -28.99 16.94
CA PRO A 706 13.35 -27.83 17.49
C PRO A 706 13.67 -27.54 18.96
N GLU A 707 13.84 -28.58 19.78
CA GLU A 707 14.15 -28.46 21.22
C GLU A 707 15.54 -27.87 21.47
N VAL A 708 16.50 -28.13 20.57
CA VAL A 708 17.83 -27.52 20.62
C VAL A 708 17.76 -26.07 20.14
N VAL A 709 17.01 -25.80 19.05
CA VAL A 709 16.81 -24.43 18.55
C VAL A 709 16.18 -23.54 19.61
N GLU A 710 15.16 -24.01 20.33
CA GLU A 710 14.50 -23.25 21.40
C GLU A 710 15.49 -22.82 22.51
N LYS A 711 16.45 -23.69 22.86
CA LYS A 711 17.45 -23.41 23.90
C LYS A 711 18.57 -22.49 23.42
N GLU A 712 18.95 -22.60 22.15
CA GLU A 712 20.07 -21.84 21.59
C GLU A 712 19.70 -20.42 21.13
N VAL A 713 18.43 -20.19 20.77
CA VAL A 713 17.96 -18.87 20.33
C VAL A 713 17.43 -18.09 21.53
N PHE A 714 18.32 -17.31 22.15
CA PHE A 714 18.01 -16.48 23.31
C PHE A 714 18.57 -15.06 23.15
N THR A 715 18.17 -14.17 24.05
CA THR A 715 18.69 -12.80 24.13
C THR A 715 19.20 -12.45 25.52
N THR A 716 20.25 -11.63 25.58
CA THR A 716 20.75 -10.98 26.79
C THR A 716 19.97 -9.70 27.12
N SER A 717 19.21 -9.15 26.17
CA SER A 717 18.34 -8.00 26.39
C SER A 717 17.27 -8.32 27.44
N THR A 718 17.21 -7.52 28.51
CA THR A 718 16.22 -7.70 29.58
C THR A 718 14.80 -7.42 29.10
N LYS A 719 14.62 -6.40 28.25
CA LYS A 719 13.34 -6.02 27.65
C LYS A 719 12.78 -7.13 26.75
N TRP A 720 13.64 -7.76 25.94
CA TRP A 720 13.20 -8.71 24.91
C TRP A 720 13.24 -10.18 25.34
N ARG A 721 13.73 -10.50 26.55
CA ARG A 721 13.88 -11.88 27.02
C ARG A 721 12.57 -12.67 26.98
N VAL A 722 11.50 -12.12 27.57
CA VAL A 722 10.19 -12.80 27.65
C VAL A 722 9.50 -12.82 26.27
N PRO A 723 9.37 -11.68 25.55
CA PRO A 723 8.73 -11.70 24.24
C PRO A 723 9.41 -12.62 23.21
N LEU A 724 10.76 -12.62 23.17
CA LEU A 724 11.50 -13.49 22.25
C LEU A 724 11.27 -14.97 22.55
N THR A 725 11.24 -15.36 23.82
CA THR A 725 11.02 -16.76 24.23
C THR A 725 9.67 -17.28 23.72
N HIS A 726 8.60 -16.52 23.92
CA HIS A 726 7.26 -16.88 23.43
C HIS A 726 7.18 -16.88 21.90
N PHE A 727 7.83 -15.91 21.24
CA PHE A 727 7.91 -15.87 19.79
C PHE A 727 8.63 -17.09 19.20
N VAL A 728 9.77 -17.51 19.78
CA VAL A 728 10.52 -18.71 19.36
C VAL A 728 9.67 -19.97 19.46
N LYS A 729 8.96 -20.17 20.58
CA LYS A 729 8.05 -21.31 20.76
C LYS A 729 6.93 -21.33 19.73
N ALA A 730 6.29 -20.19 19.49
CA ALA A 730 5.25 -20.07 18.48
C ALA A 730 5.79 -20.38 17.08
N TYR A 731 6.99 -19.88 16.74
CA TYR A 731 7.64 -20.13 15.45
C TYR A 731 7.93 -21.61 15.25
N LEU A 732 8.56 -22.27 16.22
CA LEU A 732 8.90 -23.68 16.15
C LEU A 732 7.65 -24.56 16.04
N THR A 733 6.59 -24.23 16.79
CA THR A 733 5.28 -24.90 16.68
C THR A 733 4.69 -24.72 15.28
N ALA A 734 4.71 -23.49 14.74
CA ALA A 734 4.22 -23.18 13.40
C ALA A 734 4.93 -24.01 12.30
N ARG A 735 6.25 -24.22 12.43
CA ARG A 735 7.03 -25.04 11.49
C ARG A 735 6.67 -26.53 11.50
N GLN A 736 6.01 -27.01 12.55
CA GLN A 736 5.56 -28.40 12.66
C GLN A 736 4.13 -28.59 12.13
N LEU A 737 3.31 -27.53 12.05
CA LEU A 737 1.90 -27.59 11.63
C LEU A 737 1.64 -28.41 10.34
N PRO A 738 2.43 -28.28 9.25
CA PRO A 738 2.19 -29.04 8.04
C PRO A 738 2.33 -30.56 8.22
N LYS A 739 3.03 -31.01 9.27
CA LYS A 739 3.28 -32.42 9.59
C LYS A 739 2.23 -33.02 10.53
N LEU A 740 1.38 -32.21 11.14
CA LEU A 740 0.38 -32.65 12.12
C LEU A 740 -0.97 -32.90 11.44
N GLU A 741 -1.72 -33.88 11.96
CA GLU A 741 -3.04 -34.28 11.47
C GLU A 741 -4.15 -33.88 12.46
N ASP A 742 -5.33 -33.55 11.92
CA ASP A 742 -6.61 -33.36 12.61
C ASP A 742 -6.53 -32.63 13.97
N GLY A 743 -6.90 -33.30 15.06
CA GLY A 743 -6.97 -32.71 16.40
C GLY A 743 -5.62 -32.22 16.93
N ALA A 744 -4.53 -32.90 16.58
CA ALA A 744 -3.18 -32.47 16.98
C ALA A 744 -2.78 -31.17 16.26
N HIS A 745 -3.19 -30.99 15.00
CA HIS A 745 -3.00 -29.75 14.27
C HIS A 745 -3.75 -28.59 14.94
N ALA A 746 -5.05 -28.77 15.23
CA ALA A 746 -5.87 -27.74 15.87
C ALA A 746 -5.34 -27.34 17.26
N GLN A 747 -4.89 -28.31 18.07
CA GLN A 747 -4.26 -28.04 19.36
C GLN A 747 -2.95 -27.27 19.22
N ALA A 748 -2.12 -27.61 18.24
CA ALA A 748 -0.86 -26.90 17.98
C ALA A 748 -1.09 -25.46 17.47
N VAL A 749 -2.10 -25.23 16.63
CA VAL A 749 -2.52 -23.88 16.21
C VAL A 749 -2.91 -23.05 17.45
N ALA A 750 -3.78 -23.60 18.31
CA ALA A 750 -4.20 -22.92 19.53
C ALA A 750 -3.04 -22.64 20.48
N ALA A 751 -2.10 -23.57 20.64
CA ALA A 751 -0.90 -23.40 21.45
C ALA A 751 0.01 -22.30 20.89
N ALA A 752 0.30 -22.30 19.58
CA ALA A 752 1.15 -21.30 18.95
C ALA A 752 0.56 -19.89 19.06
N VAL A 753 -0.75 -19.74 18.86
CA VAL A 753 -1.47 -18.48 19.04
C VAL A 753 -1.42 -18.02 20.50
N LYS A 754 -1.60 -18.95 21.46
CA LYS A 754 -1.52 -18.64 22.89
C LYS A 754 -0.15 -18.09 23.27
N GLU A 755 0.93 -18.69 22.78
CA GLU A 755 2.30 -18.20 23.02
C GLU A 755 2.47 -16.76 22.53
N LEU A 756 2.03 -16.44 21.30
CA LEU A 756 2.08 -15.05 20.80
C LEU A 756 1.23 -14.09 21.65
N ARG A 757 0.07 -14.55 22.12
CA ARG A 757 -0.85 -13.73 22.93
C ARG A 757 -0.28 -13.38 24.30
N THR A 758 0.54 -14.26 24.91
CA THR A 758 1.16 -14.02 26.22
C THR A 758 2.06 -12.77 26.24
N SER A 759 2.67 -12.41 25.12
CA SER A 759 3.48 -11.18 24.98
C SER A 759 2.96 -10.26 23.86
N TRP A 760 1.64 -10.26 23.64
CA TRP A 760 1.04 -9.47 22.56
C TRP A 760 1.26 -7.95 22.67
N PRO A 761 1.24 -7.31 23.86
CA PRO A 761 1.49 -5.88 23.97
C PRO A 761 2.83 -5.45 23.34
N GLU A 762 3.88 -6.26 23.49
CA GLU A 762 5.20 -6.05 22.90
C GLU A 762 5.28 -6.51 21.44
N LEU A 763 4.62 -7.62 21.11
CA LEU A 763 4.70 -8.26 19.79
C LEU A 763 3.77 -7.68 18.73
N LYS A 764 2.62 -7.07 19.10
CA LYS A 764 1.57 -6.66 18.15
C LYS A 764 2.01 -5.62 17.12
N ASN A 765 3.03 -4.84 17.46
CA ASN A 765 3.64 -3.81 16.61
C ASN A 765 4.92 -4.29 15.92
N GLN A 766 5.23 -5.59 15.99
CA GLN A 766 6.36 -6.20 15.31
C GLN A 766 5.88 -6.93 14.06
N TYR A 767 6.39 -6.54 12.89
CA TYR A 767 6.00 -7.14 11.61
C TYR A 767 6.28 -8.65 11.57
N ALA A 768 7.38 -9.12 12.17
CA ALA A 768 7.72 -10.54 12.22
C ALA A 768 6.69 -11.36 13.02
N ALA A 769 6.18 -10.82 14.13
CA ALA A 769 5.13 -11.46 14.93
C ALA A 769 3.78 -11.48 14.21
N ARG A 770 3.41 -10.39 13.54
CA ARG A 770 2.20 -10.34 12.70
C ARG A 770 2.29 -11.32 11.53
N ALA A 771 3.41 -11.37 10.84
CA ALA A 771 3.64 -12.32 9.74
C ALA A 771 3.58 -13.78 10.21
N LEU A 772 4.17 -14.11 11.38
CA LEU A 772 4.10 -15.44 11.96
C LEU A 772 2.66 -15.82 12.36
N TYR A 773 1.92 -14.91 12.98
CA TYR A 773 0.51 -15.14 13.30
C TYR A 773 -0.29 -15.42 12.02
N GLY A 774 -0.07 -14.61 10.96
CA GLY A 774 -0.67 -14.82 9.66
C GLY A 774 -0.35 -16.20 9.08
N ALA A 775 0.91 -16.63 9.17
CA ALA A 775 1.35 -17.95 8.70
C ALA A 775 0.70 -19.11 9.48
N ILE A 776 0.54 -19.00 10.80
CA ILE A 776 -0.17 -20.01 11.60
C ILE A 776 -1.62 -20.17 11.13
N GLN A 777 -2.32 -19.06 10.92
CA GLN A 777 -3.71 -19.07 10.44
C GLN A 777 -3.83 -19.53 8.99
N HIS A 778 -2.83 -19.23 8.17
CA HIS A 778 -2.75 -19.69 6.78
C HIS A 778 -2.60 -21.21 6.71
N GLU A 779 -1.74 -21.80 7.55
CA GLU A 779 -1.61 -23.25 7.66
C GLU A 779 -2.90 -23.91 8.18
N ASP A 780 -3.57 -23.30 9.15
CA ASP A 780 -4.88 -23.75 9.64
C ASP A 780 -5.94 -23.75 8.52
N PHE A 781 -5.97 -22.70 7.68
CA PHE A 781 -6.81 -22.68 6.47
C PHE A 781 -6.44 -23.78 5.48
N LEU A 782 -5.15 -24.03 5.24
CA LEU A 782 -4.72 -25.07 4.31
C LEU A 782 -5.16 -26.46 4.76
N ARG A 783 -5.18 -26.72 6.07
CA ARG A 783 -5.63 -27.99 6.66
C ARG A 783 -7.16 -28.08 6.74
N GLY A 784 -7.81 -27.11 7.38
CA GLY A 784 -9.23 -27.14 7.70
C GLY A 784 -10.17 -26.62 6.60
N ARG A 785 -9.64 -25.87 5.63
CA ARG A 785 -10.42 -25.17 4.58
C ARG A 785 -11.48 -24.20 5.12
N ASP A 786 -11.35 -23.78 6.38
CA ASP A 786 -12.22 -22.80 7.02
C ASP A 786 -11.91 -21.39 6.48
N PRO A 787 -12.86 -20.72 5.79
CA PRO A 787 -12.67 -19.36 5.31
C PRO A 787 -12.31 -18.36 6.41
N ALA A 788 -12.76 -18.59 7.66
CA ALA A 788 -12.45 -17.68 8.77
C ALA A 788 -10.95 -17.71 9.14
N ALA A 789 -10.27 -18.85 8.97
CA ALA A 789 -8.82 -18.93 9.13
C ALA A 789 -8.08 -18.14 8.03
N ALA A 790 -8.56 -18.19 6.79
CA ALA A 790 -8.01 -17.39 5.70
C ALA A 790 -8.19 -15.87 5.93
N GLU A 791 -9.35 -15.46 6.45
CA GLU A 791 -9.63 -14.07 6.81
C GLU A 791 -8.67 -13.56 7.90
N ARG A 792 -8.49 -14.33 8.98
CA ARG A 792 -7.50 -14.01 10.02
C ARG A 792 -6.08 -13.93 9.46
N ALA A 793 -5.69 -14.89 8.61
CA ALA A 793 -4.37 -14.87 7.96
C ALA A 793 -4.16 -13.59 7.14
N ASN A 794 -5.12 -13.25 6.28
CA ASN A 794 -5.10 -12.05 5.45
C ASN A 794 -4.91 -10.79 6.29
N ARG A 795 -5.71 -10.61 7.35
CA ARG A 795 -5.59 -9.44 8.24
C ARG A 795 -4.20 -9.31 8.84
N HIS A 796 -3.66 -10.40 9.39
CA HIS A 796 -2.35 -10.38 10.01
C HIS A 796 -1.23 -10.08 9.00
N TYR A 797 -1.34 -10.58 7.78
CA TYR A 797 -0.40 -10.23 6.71
C TYR A 797 -0.52 -8.76 6.29
N LEU A 798 -1.72 -8.19 6.18
CA LEU A 798 -1.90 -6.76 5.84
C LEU A 798 -1.33 -5.84 6.92
N VAL A 799 -1.56 -6.15 8.20
CA VAL A 799 -0.94 -5.41 9.31
C VAL A 799 0.58 -5.59 9.30
N ALA A 800 1.09 -6.79 9.00
CA ALA A 800 2.51 -7.01 8.87
C ALA A 800 3.10 -6.16 7.72
N LEU A 801 2.43 -6.08 6.57
CA LEU A 801 2.85 -5.31 5.40
C LEU A 801 2.98 -3.81 5.74
N ASP A 802 2.05 -3.26 6.51
CA ASP A 802 2.05 -1.89 7.01
C ASP A 802 3.25 -1.63 7.97
N LEU A 803 3.52 -2.57 8.88
CA LEU A 803 4.60 -2.47 9.86
C LEU A 803 6.00 -2.62 9.27
N VAL A 804 6.15 -3.31 8.13
CA VAL A 804 7.46 -3.60 7.50
C VAL A 804 8.21 -2.34 7.03
N ARG A 805 7.47 -1.26 6.68
CA ARG A 805 8.03 -0.01 6.16
C ARG A 805 9.03 -0.26 5.01
N ASN A 806 10.32 0.00 5.22
CA ASN A 806 11.37 -0.05 4.20
C ASN A 806 12.11 -1.39 4.13
N ASN A 807 11.75 -2.40 4.94
CA ASN A 807 12.37 -3.72 4.86
C ASN A 807 11.83 -4.50 3.63
N ILE A 808 12.49 -4.30 2.49
CA ILE A 808 12.12 -4.90 1.21
C ILE A 808 12.02 -6.43 1.27
N ARG A 809 12.86 -7.09 2.08
CA ARG A 809 12.88 -8.57 2.18
C ARG A 809 11.59 -9.09 2.79
N TYR A 810 11.16 -8.50 3.91
CA TYR A 810 9.90 -8.87 4.54
C TYR A 810 8.70 -8.43 3.72
N LYS A 811 8.77 -7.26 3.07
CA LYS A 811 7.71 -6.80 2.15
C LYS A 811 7.47 -7.83 1.05
N ALA A 812 8.54 -8.30 0.43
CA ALA A 812 8.51 -9.36 -0.56
C ALA A 812 7.98 -10.69 0.03
N MET A 813 8.39 -11.10 1.23
CA MET A 813 7.85 -12.32 1.85
C MET A 813 6.33 -12.22 2.05
N ILE A 814 5.84 -11.12 2.61
CA ILE A 814 4.42 -10.93 2.96
C ILE A 814 3.55 -10.80 1.70
N LEU A 815 3.99 -10.06 0.68
CA LEU A 815 3.29 -9.98 -0.60
C LEU A 815 3.15 -11.36 -1.27
N GLY A 816 4.19 -12.19 -1.19
CA GLY A 816 4.13 -13.57 -1.67
C GLY A 816 3.12 -14.42 -0.88
N ALA A 817 3.06 -14.26 0.44
CA ALA A 817 2.10 -14.95 1.30
C ALA A 817 0.66 -14.51 1.00
N LEU A 818 0.39 -13.20 0.88
CA LEU A 818 -0.91 -12.65 0.48
C LEU A 818 -1.35 -13.15 -0.89
N GLY A 819 -0.48 -13.06 -1.90
CA GLY A 819 -0.77 -13.54 -3.25
C GLY A 819 -1.08 -15.04 -3.29
N THR A 820 -0.34 -15.84 -2.52
CA THR A 820 -0.57 -17.28 -2.39
C THR A 820 -1.89 -17.58 -1.67
N LEU A 821 -2.15 -16.92 -0.53
CA LEU A 821 -3.38 -17.05 0.23
C LEU A 821 -4.61 -16.76 -0.64
N HIS A 822 -4.63 -15.61 -1.32
CA HIS A 822 -5.75 -15.24 -2.20
C HIS A 822 -5.92 -16.19 -3.38
N THR A 823 -4.82 -16.69 -3.96
CA THR A 823 -4.90 -17.73 -5.01
C THR A 823 -5.53 -19.03 -4.49
N GLN A 824 -5.23 -19.42 -3.25
CA GLN A 824 -5.76 -20.64 -2.63
C GLN A 824 -7.22 -20.51 -2.19
N VAL A 825 -7.63 -19.32 -1.77
CA VAL A 825 -9.04 -18.98 -1.50
C VAL A 825 -9.86 -18.91 -2.79
N GLY A 826 -9.26 -18.48 -3.90
CA GLY A 826 -9.92 -18.33 -5.20
C GLY A 826 -10.15 -16.86 -5.63
N ASN A 827 -9.56 -15.90 -4.91
CA ASN A 827 -9.68 -14.47 -5.21
C ASN A 827 -8.63 -14.05 -6.26
N TYR A 828 -8.71 -14.58 -7.47
CA TYR A 828 -7.62 -14.51 -8.46
C TYR A 828 -7.23 -13.08 -8.89
N HIS A 829 -8.19 -12.16 -9.05
CA HIS A 829 -7.88 -10.76 -9.37
C HIS A 829 -7.10 -10.06 -8.25
N ILE A 830 -7.51 -10.24 -6.99
CA ILE A 830 -6.82 -9.69 -5.81
C ILE A 830 -5.43 -10.32 -5.68
N ALA A 831 -5.33 -11.64 -5.90
CA ALA A 831 -4.06 -12.34 -5.86
C ALA A 831 -3.06 -11.74 -6.85
N LEU A 832 -3.46 -11.47 -8.09
CA LEU A 832 -2.59 -10.86 -9.10
C LEU A 832 -2.03 -9.51 -8.66
N GLY A 833 -2.82 -8.66 -8.01
CA GLY A 833 -2.32 -7.39 -7.48
C GLY A 833 -1.12 -7.56 -6.53
N TYR A 834 -1.22 -8.49 -5.57
CA TYR A 834 -0.10 -8.78 -4.65
C TYR A 834 1.06 -9.50 -5.34
N LEU A 835 0.79 -10.41 -6.26
CA LEU A 835 1.81 -11.17 -6.99
C LEU A 835 2.60 -10.26 -7.95
N ASP A 836 1.96 -9.25 -8.55
CA ASP A 836 2.59 -8.24 -9.41
C ASP A 836 3.53 -7.35 -8.59
N GLN A 837 3.05 -6.85 -7.43
CA GLN A 837 3.91 -6.12 -6.49
C GLN A 837 5.05 -6.99 -5.97
N ARG A 838 4.81 -8.28 -5.73
CA ARG A 838 5.85 -9.22 -5.30
C ARG A 838 6.95 -9.35 -6.35
N ASP A 839 6.59 -9.45 -7.62
CA ASP A 839 7.55 -9.64 -8.71
C ASP A 839 8.41 -8.40 -9.01
N ALA A 840 8.07 -7.24 -8.44
CA ALA A 840 8.95 -6.07 -8.44
C ALA A 840 10.21 -6.25 -7.56
N TYR A 841 10.27 -7.32 -6.74
CA TYR A 841 11.37 -7.59 -5.82
C TYR A 841 12.13 -8.89 -6.15
N PRO A 842 13.46 -8.94 -5.94
CA PRO A 842 14.24 -10.14 -6.24
C PRO A 842 13.86 -11.35 -5.37
N TYR A 843 14.07 -12.55 -5.90
CA TYR A 843 13.96 -13.80 -5.14
C TYR A 843 15.31 -14.17 -4.55
N VAL A 844 15.37 -14.37 -3.23
CA VAL A 844 16.58 -14.78 -2.52
C VAL A 844 16.97 -16.22 -2.89
N GLU A 845 15.96 -17.08 -3.08
CA GLU A 845 16.12 -18.46 -3.56
C GLU A 845 14.97 -18.78 -4.54
N ASN A 846 15.25 -19.60 -5.56
CA ASN A 846 14.24 -20.06 -6.53
C ASN A 846 13.03 -20.76 -5.87
N GLY A 847 13.16 -21.24 -4.62
CA GLY A 847 12.10 -21.99 -3.94
C GLY A 847 10.91 -21.12 -3.56
N ALA A 848 11.18 -19.90 -3.08
CA ALA A 848 10.14 -18.90 -2.83
C ALA A 848 9.53 -18.40 -4.15
N GLY A 849 10.36 -18.27 -5.20
CA GLY A 849 9.91 -17.90 -6.54
C GLY A 849 8.99 -18.94 -7.19
N LEU A 850 9.22 -20.22 -6.92
CA LEU A 850 8.41 -21.30 -7.48
C LEU A 850 6.94 -21.23 -7.03
N ALA A 851 6.69 -21.09 -5.72
CA ALA A 851 5.33 -21.03 -5.19
C ALA A 851 4.57 -19.79 -5.72
N VAL A 852 5.24 -18.63 -5.75
CA VAL A 852 4.66 -17.39 -6.27
C VAL A 852 4.38 -17.50 -7.77
N SER A 853 5.30 -18.07 -8.55
CA SER A 853 5.13 -18.26 -10.00
C SER A 853 3.98 -19.22 -10.32
N LEU A 854 3.87 -20.33 -9.58
CA LEU A 854 2.75 -21.29 -9.74
C LEU A 854 1.41 -20.66 -9.33
N ALA A 855 1.38 -19.90 -8.24
CA ALA A 855 0.19 -19.17 -7.82
C ALA A 855 -0.24 -18.15 -8.88
N ARG A 856 0.70 -17.39 -9.43
CA ARG A 856 0.48 -16.43 -10.51
C ARG A 856 -0.05 -17.10 -11.78
N ALA A 857 0.59 -18.19 -12.19
CA ALA A 857 0.16 -18.95 -13.36
C ALA A 857 -1.29 -19.44 -13.22
N ARG A 858 -1.65 -19.95 -12.04
CA ARG A 858 -3.03 -20.35 -11.72
C ARG A 858 -3.99 -19.16 -11.74
N ALA A 859 -3.63 -18.05 -11.10
CA ALA A 859 -4.48 -16.86 -11.05
C ALA A 859 -4.73 -16.29 -12.46
N LEU A 860 -3.69 -16.20 -13.29
CA LEU A 860 -3.78 -15.76 -14.70
C LEU A 860 -4.71 -16.66 -15.52
N LEU A 861 -4.64 -17.99 -15.35
CA LEU A 861 -5.54 -18.90 -16.05
C LEU A 861 -7.01 -18.62 -15.69
N HIS A 862 -7.31 -18.45 -14.39
CA HIS A 862 -8.69 -18.26 -13.94
C HIS A 862 -9.29 -16.89 -14.28
N VAL A 863 -8.47 -15.90 -14.68
CA VAL A 863 -8.95 -14.59 -15.16
C VAL A 863 -8.93 -14.47 -16.69
N GLY A 864 -8.76 -15.59 -17.42
CA GLY A 864 -8.77 -15.60 -18.89
C GLY A 864 -7.53 -15.00 -19.55
N ARG A 865 -6.35 -15.11 -18.91
CA ARG A 865 -5.05 -14.64 -19.42
C ARG A 865 -4.12 -15.82 -19.70
N GLU A 866 -4.55 -16.75 -20.55
CA GLU A 866 -3.90 -18.05 -20.79
C GLU A 866 -2.47 -17.90 -21.30
N ALA A 867 -2.21 -16.96 -22.22
CA ALA A 867 -0.88 -16.74 -22.79
C ALA A 867 0.16 -16.34 -21.73
N GLU A 868 -0.25 -15.54 -20.74
CA GLU A 868 0.58 -15.12 -19.62
C GLU A 868 0.68 -16.21 -18.55
N ALA A 869 -0.41 -16.96 -18.33
CA ALA A 869 -0.39 -18.14 -17.46
C ALA A 869 0.64 -19.17 -17.92
N ALA A 870 0.69 -19.45 -19.23
CA ALA A 870 1.70 -20.33 -19.84
C ALA A 870 3.12 -19.81 -19.59
N GLN A 871 3.38 -18.52 -19.81
CA GLN A 871 4.70 -17.91 -19.55
C GLN A 871 5.10 -17.99 -18.06
N ALA A 872 4.16 -17.78 -17.14
CA ALA A 872 4.41 -17.90 -15.70
C ALA A 872 4.71 -19.36 -15.29
N ALA A 873 4.02 -20.34 -15.88
CA ALA A 873 4.28 -21.76 -15.62
C ALA A 873 5.60 -22.24 -16.25
N ASP A 874 5.96 -21.80 -17.46
CA ASP A 874 7.28 -22.09 -18.04
C ASP A 874 8.42 -21.49 -17.19
N ARG A 875 8.22 -20.29 -16.63
CA ARG A 875 9.16 -19.71 -15.66
C ARG A 875 9.30 -20.57 -14.40
N ALA A 876 8.19 -21.05 -13.86
CA ALA A 876 8.18 -21.96 -12.71
C ALA A 876 8.94 -23.26 -13.02
N LEU A 877 8.73 -23.85 -14.20
CA LEU A 877 9.46 -25.03 -14.66
C LEU A 877 10.96 -24.75 -14.81
N ALA A 878 11.34 -23.63 -15.42
CA ALA A 878 12.74 -23.23 -15.56
C ALA A 878 13.44 -23.06 -14.19
N MET A 879 12.74 -22.55 -13.17
CA MET A 879 13.26 -22.46 -11.80
C MET A 879 13.57 -23.85 -11.22
N VAL A 880 12.68 -24.82 -11.45
CA VAL A 880 12.87 -26.21 -10.99
C VAL A 880 14.02 -26.88 -11.74
N ASP A 881 14.05 -26.77 -13.07
CA ASP A 881 15.08 -27.36 -13.92
C ASP A 881 16.49 -26.80 -13.59
N ALA A 882 16.58 -25.52 -13.23
CA ALA A 882 17.84 -24.87 -12.82
C ALA A 882 18.29 -25.23 -11.39
N THR A 883 17.45 -25.86 -10.56
CA THR A 883 17.70 -26.03 -9.12
C THR A 883 17.55 -27.49 -8.67
N PRO A 884 18.64 -28.27 -8.51
CA PRO A 884 18.56 -29.69 -8.15
C PRO A 884 17.75 -30.01 -6.89
N LYS A 885 17.79 -29.13 -5.87
CA LYS A 885 17.02 -29.27 -4.63
C LYS A 885 15.50 -29.20 -4.83
N GLN A 886 15.04 -28.69 -5.97
CA GLN A 886 13.63 -28.57 -6.32
C GLN A 886 13.14 -29.69 -7.22
N ALA A 887 13.99 -30.65 -7.59
CA ALA A 887 13.62 -31.78 -8.47
C ALA A 887 12.37 -32.54 -7.99
N ARG A 888 12.10 -32.57 -6.67
CA ARG A 888 10.88 -33.15 -6.10
C ARG A 888 9.57 -32.51 -6.59
N PHE A 889 9.63 -31.28 -7.13
CA PHE A 889 8.51 -30.54 -7.69
C PHE A 889 8.46 -30.60 -9.23
N ALA A 890 9.36 -31.32 -9.88
CA ALA A 890 9.46 -31.37 -11.35
C ALA A 890 8.15 -31.81 -12.00
N THR A 891 7.53 -32.89 -11.52
CA THR A 891 6.25 -33.37 -12.05
C THR A 891 5.15 -32.32 -11.93
N LEU A 892 5.06 -31.63 -10.79
CA LEU A 892 4.07 -30.57 -10.58
C LEU A 892 4.29 -29.39 -11.56
N ALA A 893 5.54 -28.92 -11.68
CA ALA A 893 5.85 -27.79 -12.55
C ALA A 893 5.66 -28.15 -14.04
N LEU A 894 6.04 -29.37 -14.44
CA LEU A 894 5.83 -29.91 -15.78
C LEU A 894 4.35 -29.99 -16.14
N ASP A 895 3.53 -30.61 -15.30
CA ASP A 895 2.09 -30.75 -15.50
C ASP A 895 1.41 -29.38 -15.65
N ARG A 896 1.71 -28.42 -14.76
CA ARG A 896 1.15 -27.06 -14.85
C ARG A 896 1.60 -26.33 -16.12
N ALA A 897 2.87 -26.44 -16.49
CA ALA A 897 3.38 -25.82 -17.71
C ALA A 897 2.76 -26.45 -18.97
N ALA A 898 2.59 -27.77 -19.01
CA ALA A 898 1.96 -28.48 -20.12
C ALA A 898 0.49 -28.07 -20.27
N LEU A 899 -0.27 -28.09 -19.18
CA LEU A 899 -1.68 -27.72 -19.16
C LEU A 899 -1.90 -26.27 -19.58
N TYR A 900 -1.09 -25.33 -19.10
CA TYR A 900 -1.32 -23.91 -19.38
C TYR A 900 -0.84 -23.54 -20.79
N ASN A 901 0.21 -24.18 -21.31
CA ASN A 901 0.55 -24.06 -22.73
C ASN A 901 -0.54 -24.64 -23.64
N LEU A 902 -1.18 -25.75 -23.25
CA LEU A 902 -2.33 -26.31 -23.98
C LEU A 902 -3.51 -25.31 -23.98
N ALA A 903 -3.86 -24.74 -22.83
CA ALA A 903 -4.92 -23.74 -22.71
C ALA A 903 -4.63 -22.47 -23.53
N ALA A 904 -3.36 -22.05 -23.61
CA ALA A 904 -2.92 -20.91 -24.40
C ALA A 904 -2.83 -21.17 -25.92
N GLY A 905 -3.20 -22.37 -26.39
CA GLY A 905 -3.08 -22.75 -27.80
C GLY A 905 -1.64 -22.97 -28.29
N ARG A 906 -0.66 -23.08 -27.39
CA ARG A 906 0.76 -23.35 -27.71
C ARG A 906 0.99 -24.86 -27.81
N PHE A 907 0.35 -25.47 -28.80
CA PHE A 907 0.22 -26.93 -28.89
C PHE A 907 1.55 -27.68 -29.03
N GLU A 908 2.50 -27.17 -29.82
CA GLU A 908 3.83 -27.78 -29.98
C GLU A 908 4.59 -27.84 -28.65
N ARG A 909 4.59 -26.73 -27.91
CA ARG A 909 5.22 -26.65 -26.59
C ARG A 909 4.51 -27.55 -25.57
N ALA A 910 3.18 -27.56 -25.56
CA ALA A 910 2.40 -28.44 -24.69
C ALA A 910 2.70 -29.93 -24.99
N LEU A 911 2.81 -30.31 -26.26
CA LEU A 911 3.12 -31.68 -26.67
C LEU A 911 4.53 -32.09 -26.21
N GLU A 912 5.52 -31.21 -26.35
CA GLU A 912 6.88 -31.44 -25.84
C GLU A 912 6.87 -31.69 -24.32
N LEU A 913 6.16 -30.85 -23.57
CA LEU A 913 6.07 -30.93 -22.10
C LEU A 913 5.34 -32.19 -21.64
N TYR A 914 4.20 -32.55 -22.25
CA TYR A 914 3.53 -33.82 -21.96
C TYR A 914 4.38 -35.04 -22.37
N GLY A 915 5.22 -34.91 -23.41
CA GLY A 915 6.22 -35.90 -23.77
C GLY A 915 7.27 -36.13 -22.67
N ARG A 916 7.69 -35.07 -21.98
CA ARG A 916 8.59 -35.14 -20.81
C ARG A 916 7.89 -35.69 -19.56
N GLU A 917 6.62 -35.36 -19.36
CA GLU A 917 5.85 -35.74 -18.17
C GLU A 917 5.43 -37.22 -18.18
N LEU A 918 4.98 -37.72 -19.34
CA LEU A 918 4.35 -39.04 -19.46
C LEU A 918 5.19 -40.19 -18.89
N PRO A 919 6.51 -40.31 -19.14
CA PRO A 919 7.32 -41.41 -18.57
C PRO A 919 7.30 -41.43 -17.03
N ALA A 920 7.29 -40.27 -16.38
CA ALA A 920 7.22 -40.18 -14.92
C ALA A 920 5.84 -40.62 -14.40
N VAL A 921 4.77 -40.25 -15.10
CA VAL A 921 3.40 -40.65 -14.76
C VAL A 921 3.19 -42.14 -14.99
N GLU A 922 3.77 -42.71 -16.06
CA GLU A 922 3.74 -44.15 -16.34
C GLU A 922 4.47 -44.97 -15.27
N ALA A 923 5.58 -44.45 -14.74
CA ALA A 923 6.39 -45.09 -13.69
C ALA A 923 5.78 -44.98 -12.27
N SER A 924 4.78 -44.11 -12.06
CA SER A 924 4.09 -43.94 -10.78
C SER A 924 3.43 -45.25 -10.28
N PRO A 925 3.10 -45.40 -8.99
CA PRO A 925 2.32 -46.53 -8.49
C PRO A 925 1.00 -46.74 -9.27
N ARG A 926 0.45 -47.96 -9.20
CA ARG A 926 -0.88 -48.30 -9.79
C ARG A 926 -2.00 -48.19 -8.74
N ASP A 927 -1.89 -47.21 -7.87
CA ASP A 927 -2.95 -46.81 -6.95
C ASP A 927 -3.99 -45.93 -7.67
N ALA A 928 -5.02 -45.50 -6.94
CA ALA A 928 -6.12 -44.73 -7.52
C ALA A 928 -5.65 -43.43 -8.19
N GLU A 929 -4.69 -42.71 -7.58
CA GLU A 929 -4.18 -41.46 -8.14
C GLU A 929 -3.31 -41.71 -9.38
N GLY A 930 -2.42 -42.71 -9.34
CA GLY A 930 -1.58 -43.05 -10.48
C GLY A 930 -2.36 -43.55 -11.69
N LEU A 931 -3.49 -44.23 -11.49
CA LEU A 931 -4.39 -44.62 -12.58
C LEU A 931 -5.09 -43.41 -13.20
N ARG A 932 -5.63 -42.50 -12.37
CA ARG A 932 -6.27 -41.27 -12.84
C ARG A 932 -5.30 -40.35 -13.59
N ASN A 933 -4.09 -40.16 -13.07
CA ASN A 933 -3.11 -39.25 -13.66
C ASN A 933 -2.66 -39.73 -15.05
N ARG A 934 -2.43 -41.03 -15.24
CA ARG A 934 -2.11 -41.62 -16.57
C ARG A 934 -3.20 -41.32 -17.60
N LEU A 935 -4.46 -41.51 -17.21
CA LEU A 935 -5.60 -41.23 -18.07
C LEU A 935 -5.64 -39.76 -18.51
N VAL A 936 -5.56 -38.84 -17.54
CA VAL A 936 -5.69 -37.39 -17.78
C VAL A 936 -4.52 -36.86 -18.62
N VAL A 937 -3.29 -37.29 -18.33
CA VAL A 937 -2.10 -36.85 -19.06
C VAL A 937 -2.11 -37.34 -20.50
N ARG A 938 -2.48 -38.62 -20.75
CA ARG A 938 -2.61 -39.12 -22.13
C ARG A 938 -3.71 -38.43 -22.92
N LEU A 939 -4.87 -38.19 -22.30
CA LEU A 939 -5.95 -37.45 -22.95
C LEU A 939 -5.49 -36.03 -23.31
N SER A 940 -4.82 -35.33 -22.39
CA SER A 940 -4.32 -33.97 -22.64
C SER A 940 -3.21 -33.94 -23.70
N ARG A 941 -2.31 -34.93 -23.69
CA ARG A 941 -1.29 -35.11 -24.74
C ARG A 941 -1.92 -35.33 -26.11
N SER A 942 -3.00 -36.10 -26.20
CA SER A 942 -3.72 -36.30 -27.47
C SER A 942 -4.32 -35.00 -28.02
N ALA A 943 -4.83 -34.13 -27.15
CA ALA A 943 -5.31 -32.80 -27.55
C ALA A 943 -4.16 -31.91 -28.04
N ALA A 944 -3.03 -31.91 -27.34
CA ALA A 944 -1.82 -31.19 -27.75
C ALA A 944 -1.27 -31.72 -29.10
N ALA A 945 -1.21 -33.04 -29.27
CA ALA A 945 -0.75 -33.67 -30.51
C ALA A 945 -1.63 -33.29 -31.70
N LEU A 946 -2.96 -33.32 -31.52
CA LEU A 946 -3.90 -32.89 -32.54
C LEU A 946 -3.69 -31.40 -32.88
N GLY A 947 -3.59 -30.52 -31.88
CA GLY A 947 -3.33 -29.10 -32.09
C GLY A 947 -2.01 -28.80 -32.80
N ALA A 948 -0.96 -29.58 -32.53
CA ALA A 948 0.37 -29.49 -33.15
C ALA A 948 0.46 -30.14 -34.54
N GLY A 949 -0.67 -30.58 -35.11
CA GLY A 949 -0.68 -31.19 -36.45
C GLY A 949 -0.21 -32.64 -36.50
N GLN A 950 -0.25 -33.38 -35.39
CA GLN A 950 0.14 -34.79 -35.28
C GLN A 950 -1.07 -35.70 -34.97
N PRO A 951 -2.03 -35.84 -35.91
CA PRO A 951 -3.29 -36.56 -35.66
C PRO A 951 -3.11 -38.06 -35.43
N GLN A 952 -2.09 -38.71 -36.01
CA GLN A 952 -1.83 -40.14 -35.78
C GLN A 952 -1.45 -40.41 -34.32
N GLN A 953 -0.52 -39.61 -33.78
CA GLN A 953 -0.13 -39.72 -32.37
C GLN A 953 -1.32 -39.48 -31.43
N ALA A 954 -2.21 -38.53 -31.77
CA ALA A 954 -3.43 -38.30 -31.02
C ALA A 954 -4.33 -39.55 -31.00
N LEU A 955 -4.50 -40.24 -32.14
CA LEU A 955 -5.27 -41.49 -32.22
C LEU A 955 -4.65 -42.61 -31.38
N ASP A 956 -3.33 -42.75 -31.39
CA ASP A 956 -2.61 -43.77 -30.62
C ASP A 956 -2.81 -43.56 -29.10
N ASP A 957 -2.73 -42.31 -28.63
CA ASP A 957 -3.01 -41.96 -27.23
C ASP A 957 -4.48 -42.20 -26.86
N LEU A 958 -5.41 -41.81 -27.74
CA LEU A 958 -6.85 -41.99 -27.51
C LEU A 958 -7.25 -43.46 -27.45
N ALA A 959 -6.60 -44.33 -28.22
CA ALA A 959 -6.82 -45.78 -28.14
C ALA A 959 -6.45 -46.33 -26.75
N GLN A 960 -5.39 -45.80 -26.12
CA GLN A 960 -5.06 -46.17 -24.74
C GLN A 960 -6.06 -45.58 -23.74
N VAL A 961 -6.42 -44.31 -23.88
CA VAL A 961 -7.39 -43.62 -23.02
C VAL A 961 -8.72 -44.37 -22.95
N GLU A 962 -9.22 -44.88 -24.08
CA GLU A 962 -10.46 -45.64 -24.11
C GLU A 962 -10.38 -47.01 -23.45
N ARG A 963 -9.24 -47.71 -23.62
CA ARG A 963 -8.98 -48.95 -22.89
C ARG A 963 -8.99 -48.68 -21.39
N ASP A 964 -8.34 -47.61 -20.95
CA ASP A 964 -8.28 -47.23 -19.54
C ASP A 964 -9.67 -46.85 -19.01
N LEU A 965 -10.45 -46.07 -19.76
CA LEU A 965 -11.84 -45.72 -19.41
C LEU A 965 -12.79 -46.92 -19.38
N ALA A 966 -12.43 -48.07 -19.93
CA ALA A 966 -13.23 -49.29 -19.84
C ALA A 966 -12.91 -50.12 -18.57
N LEU A 967 -11.80 -49.83 -17.88
CA LEU A 967 -11.40 -50.57 -16.69
C LEU A 967 -12.19 -50.10 -15.45
N PRO A 968 -12.87 -51.01 -14.72
CA PRO A 968 -13.58 -50.66 -13.47
C PRO A 968 -12.67 -50.02 -12.43
N ALA A 969 -11.41 -50.47 -12.37
CA ALA A 969 -10.40 -49.92 -11.46
C ALA A 969 -10.12 -48.44 -11.74
N VAL A 970 -10.06 -48.02 -13.01
CA VAL A 970 -9.87 -46.60 -13.39
C VAL A 970 -11.16 -45.82 -13.13
N GLN A 971 -12.33 -46.37 -13.50
CA GLN A 971 -13.61 -45.72 -13.27
C GLN A 971 -13.80 -45.33 -11.80
N ALA A 972 -13.48 -46.24 -10.87
CA ALA A 972 -13.57 -45.98 -9.43
C ALA A 972 -12.74 -44.77 -8.95
N THR A 973 -11.68 -44.39 -9.70
CA THR A 973 -10.79 -43.26 -9.35
C THR A 973 -11.30 -41.89 -9.77
N LEU A 974 -12.35 -41.83 -10.61
CA LEU A 974 -12.81 -40.59 -11.23
C LEU A 974 -13.80 -39.80 -10.36
N GLY A 975 -14.19 -40.33 -9.19
CA GLY A 975 -15.09 -39.65 -8.26
C GLY A 975 -14.47 -38.38 -7.68
N GLN A 976 -15.27 -37.32 -7.59
CA GLN A 976 -14.94 -36.06 -6.92
C GLN A 976 -16.06 -35.65 -5.98
N ALA A 977 -15.81 -34.68 -5.10
CA ALA A 977 -16.77 -34.22 -4.07
C ALA A 977 -18.16 -33.81 -4.63
N ARG A 978 -18.24 -33.41 -5.91
CA ARG A 978 -19.48 -32.98 -6.58
C ARG A 978 -19.79 -33.75 -7.88
N THR A 979 -19.06 -34.83 -8.17
CA THR A 979 -19.20 -35.56 -9.45
C THR A 979 -19.04 -37.04 -9.22
N THR A 980 -20.04 -37.82 -9.64
CA THR A 980 -19.97 -39.27 -9.54
C THR A 980 -18.93 -39.84 -10.52
N PRO A 981 -18.32 -41.00 -10.21
CA PRO A 981 -17.41 -41.70 -11.14
C PRO A 981 -17.98 -41.88 -12.55
N ARG A 982 -19.28 -42.20 -12.66
CA ARG A 982 -19.99 -42.38 -13.93
C ARG A 982 -20.09 -41.08 -14.72
N GLN A 983 -20.45 -39.97 -14.07
CA GLN A 983 -20.52 -38.66 -14.71
C GLN A 983 -19.15 -38.19 -15.21
N ALA A 984 -18.10 -38.35 -14.38
CA ALA A 984 -16.74 -38.00 -14.77
C ALA A 984 -16.24 -38.86 -15.95
N GLN A 985 -16.52 -40.16 -15.93
CA GLN A 985 -16.21 -41.06 -17.03
C GLN A 985 -16.92 -40.65 -18.33
N ARG A 986 -18.21 -40.29 -18.27
CA ARG A 986 -18.95 -39.79 -19.44
C ARG A 986 -18.29 -38.54 -20.02
N ALA A 987 -17.94 -37.57 -19.18
CA ALA A 987 -17.28 -36.35 -19.62
C ALA A 987 -15.95 -36.64 -20.34
N TYR A 988 -15.11 -37.53 -19.81
CA TYR A 988 -13.87 -37.94 -20.50
C TYR A 988 -14.12 -38.65 -21.82
N ARG A 989 -15.16 -39.50 -21.92
CA ARG A 989 -15.54 -40.16 -23.18
C ARG A 989 -16.04 -39.16 -24.22
N ILE A 990 -16.80 -38.14 -23.82
CA ILE A 990 -17.25 -37.05 -24.71
C ILE A 990 -16.03 -36.32 -25.30
N ILE A 991 -15.05 -35.96 -24.46
CA ILE A 991 -13.81 -35.30 -24.89
C ILE A 991 -13.03 -36.21 -25.84
N ALA A 992 -12.80 -37.47 -25.47
CA ALA A 992 -12.06 -38.44 -26.28
C ALA A 992 -12.70 -38.67 -27.66
N ALA A 993 -14.03 -38.82 -27.72
CA ALA A 993 -14.76 -38.99 -28.96
C ALA A 993 -14.64 -37.75 -29.87
N GLY A 994 -14.70 -36.54 -29.31
CA GLY A 994 -14.48 -35.30 -30.05
C GLY A 994 -13.07 -35.17 -30.61
N LEU A 995 -12.05 -35.49 -29.81
CA LEU A 995 -10.65 -35.49 -30.26
C LEU A 995 -10.40 -36.53 -31.35
N ARG A 996 -10.97 -37.73 -31.22
CA ARG A 996 -10.88 -38.77 -32.26
C ARG A 996 -11.53 -38.34 -33.56
N ALA A 997 -12.73 -37.77 -33.50
CA ALA A 997 -13.43 -37.28 -34.68
C ALA A 997 -12.56 -36.27 -35.45
N ASN A 998 -11.98 -35.29 -34.75
CA ASN A 998 -11.12 -34.29 -35.36
C ASN A 998 -9.81 -34.88 -35.92
N ALA A 999 -9.19 -35.83 -35.21
CA ALA A 999 -7.97 -36.49 -35.69
C ALA A 999 -8.25 -37.32 -36.96
N ALA A 1000 -9.34 -38.08 -36.97
CA ALA A 1000 -9.79 -38.87 -38.13
C ALA A 1000 -10.12 -37.97 -39.34
N THR A 1001 -10.81 -36.85 -39.12
CA THR A 1001 -11.09 -35.87 -40.18
C THR A 1001 -9.80 -35.34 -40.82
N ARG A 1002 -8.79 -34.97 -40.02
CA ARG A 1002 -7.49 -34.47 -40.54
C ARG A 1002 -6.70 -35.52 -41.33
N LEU A 1003 -6.88 -36.80 -41.02
CA LEU A 1003 -6.29 -37.92 -41.77
C LEU A 1003 -7.13 -38.34 -42.99
N GLY A 1004 -8.30 -37.71 -43.21
CA GLY A 1004 -9.22 -38.11 -44.28
C GLY A 1004 -9.99 -39.40 -44.00
N HIS A 1005 -9.96 -39.92 -42.77
CA HIS A 1005 -10.68 -41.12 -42.36
C HIS A 1005 -12.14 -40.77 -42.02
N ARG A 1006 -12.92 -40.42 -43.05
CA ARG A 1006 -14.25 -39.82 -42.90
C ARG A 1006 -15.26 -40.73 -42.18
N ASP A 1007 -15.20 -42.05 -42.39
CA ASP A 1007 -16.07 -43.01 -41.72
C ASP A 1007 -15.75 -43.17 -40.23
N ASP A 1008 -14.47 -43.08 -39.86
CA ASP A 1008 -14.03 -43.14 -38.47
C ASP A 1008 -14.45 -41.87 -37.72
N ALA A 1009 -14.37 -40.72 -38.38
CA ALA A 1009 -14.85 -39.45 -37.86
C ALA A 1009 -16.37 -39.48 -37.63
N ALA A 1010 -17.14 -40.05 -38.56
CA ALA A 1010 -18.59 -40.24 -38.41
C ALA A 1010 -18.92 -41.06 -37.15
N ARG A 1011 -18.29 -42.23 -36.98
CA ARG A 1011 -18.54 -43.10 -35.83
C ARG A 1011 -18.21 -42.43 -34.50
N ALA A 1012 -17.09 -41.68 -34.44
CA ALA A 1012 -16.70 -40.94 -33.25
C ALA A 1012 -17.68 -39.79 -32.92
N LEU A 1013 -18.18 -39.07 -33.93
CA LEU A 1013 -19.20 -38.03 -33.73
C LEU A 1013 -20.54 -38.61 -33.29
N GLU A 1014 -20.98 -39.73 -33.84
CA GLU A 1014 -22.20 -40.43 -33.41
C GLU A 1014 -22.10 -40.91 -31.96
N GLN A 1015 -20.95 -41.46 -31.56
CA GLN A 1015 -20.68 -41.82 -30.18
C GLN A 1015 -20.75 -40.60 -29.26
N ARG A 1016 -20.13 -39.48 -29.66
CA ARG A 1016 -20.16 -38.22 -28.89
C ARG A 1016 -21.58 -37.69 -28.73
N ARG A 1017 -22.38 -37.74 -29.81
CA ARG A 1017 -23.80 -37.37 -29.80
C ARG A 1017 -24.60 -38.23 -28.83
N ALA A 1018 -24.43 -39.55 -28.86
CA ALA A 1018 -25.12 -40.46 -27.95
C ALA A 1018 -24.81 -40.13 -26.48
N LEU A 1019 -23.55 -39.84 -26.16
CA LEU A 1019 -23.15 -39.45 -24.81
C LEU A 1019 -23.75 -38.11 -24.36
N PHE A 1020 -23.86 -37.12 -25.26
CA PHE A 1020 -24.54 -35.86 -24.94
C PHE A 1020 -26.04 -36.05 -24.71
N LEU A 1021 -26.71 -36.90 -25.50
CA LEU A 1021 -28.11 -37.23 -25.28
C LEU A 1021 -28.33 -37.94 -23.93
N GLU A 1022 -27.50 -38.93 -23.60
CA GLU A 1022 -27.55 -39.56 -22.27
C GLU A 1022 -27.30 -38.56 -21.14
N GLN A 1023 -26.45 -37.56 -21.35
CA GLN A 1023 -26.21 -36.50 -20.37
C GLN A 1023 -27.43 -35.59 -20.23
N PHE A 1024 -28.03 -35.19 -21.34
CA PHE A 1024 -29.24 -34.39 -21.36
C PHE A 1024 -30.42 -35.11 -20.67
N ASP A 1025 -30.63 -36.39 -20.98
CA ASP A 1025 -31.68 -37.22 -20.35
C ASP A 1025 -31.51 -37.30 -18.82
N GLU A 1026 -30.27 -37.21 -18.32
CA GLU A 1026 -29.98 -37.25 -16.88
C GLU A 1026 -30.01 -35.88 -16.19
N THR A 1027 -29.61 -34.80 -16.87
CA THR A 1027 -29.46 -33.47 -16.22
C THR A 1027 -30.55 -32.47 -16.57
N ASP A 1028 -31.23 -32.65 -17.71
CA ASP A 1028 -32.19 -31.71 -18.31
C ASP A 1028 -31.66 -30.27 -18.43
N ARG A 1029 -30.36 -30.10 -18.69
CA ARG A 1029 -29.71 -28.79 -18.84
C ARG A 1029 -29.70 -28.31 -20.29
N ASP A 1030 -30.03 -27.04 -20.48
CA ASP A 1030 -30.03 -26.36 -21.78
C ASP A 1030 -28.66 -26.39 -22.49
N GLU A 1031 -27.57 -26.34 -21.72
CA GLU A 1031 -26.20 -26.47 -22.23
C GLU A 1031 -25.94 -27.80 -22.94
N ASP A 1032 -26.58 -28.89 -22.48
CA ASP A 1032 -26.42 -30.21 -23.07
C ASP A 1032 -27.12 -30.30 -24.44
N ILE A 1033 -28.29 -29.67 -24.59
CA ILE A 1033 -29.00 -29.56 -25.89
C ILE A 1033 -28.16 -28.82 -26.92
N ARG A 1034 -27.51 -27.72 -26.50
CA ARG A 1034 -26.58 -26.96 -27.36
C ARG A 1034 -25.43 -27.84 -27.83
N ALA A 1035 -24.89 -28.68 -26.95
CA ALA A 1035 -23.82 -29.61 -27.28
C ALA A 1035 -24.26 -30.74 -28.23
N VAL A 1036 -25.50 -31.26 -28.09
CA VAL A 1036 -26.11 -32.21 -29.02
C VAL A 1036 -26.24 -31.58 -30.41
N THR A 1037 -26.79 -30.36 -30.48
CA THR A 1037 -26.97 -29.60 -31.73
C THR A 1037 -25.64 -29.46 -32.48
N LEU A 1038 -24.58 -29.08 -31.78
CA LEU A 1038 -23.24 -28.97 -32.36
C LEU A 1038 -22.73 -30.31 -32.88
N ALA A 1039 -22.92 -31.41 -32.15
CA ALA A 1039 -22.50 -32.74 -32.61
C ALA A 1039 -23.24 -33.18 -33.89
N GLU A 1040 -24.53 -32.87 -33.99
CA GLU A 1040 -25.35 -33.15 -35.17
C GLU A 1040 -24.97 -32.28 -36.37
N LEU A 1041 -24.66 -31.00 -36.16
CA LEU A 1041 -24.12 -30.13 -37.22
C LEU A 1041 -22.80 -30.68 -37.77
N ARG A 1042 -21.88 -31.12 -36.88
CA ARG A 1042 -20.62 -31.76 -37.28
C ARG A 1042 -20.82 -33.08 -38.03
N LEU A 1043 -21.86 -33.83 -37.71
CA LEU A 1043 -22.26 -35.02 -38.47
C LEU A 1043 -22.78 -34.67 -39.86
N ALA A 1044 -23.49 -33.55 -40.00
CA ALA A 1044 -23.90 -33.05 -41.30
C ALA A 1044 -22.69 -32.64 -42.15
N GLU A 1045 -21.74 -31.89 -41.59
CA GLU A 1045 -20.48 -31.52 -42.26
C GLU A 1045 -19.74 -32.77 -42.76
N ASN A 1046 -19.56 -33.76 -41.88
CA ASN A 1046 -18.91 -35.02 -42.24
C ASN A 1046 -19.66 -35.80 -43.34
N ALA A 1047 -21.00 -35.78 -43.32
CA ALA A 1047 -21.80 -36.43 -44.36
C ALA A 1047 -21.64 -35.74 -45.73
N VAL A 1048 -21.52 -34.42 -45.77
CA VAL A 1048 -21.18 -33.67 -46.99
C VAL A 1048 -19.79 -34.07 -47.49
N ASP A 1049 -18.80 -34.15 -46.61
CA ASP A 1049 -17.46 -34.60 -46.97
C ASP A 1049 -17.46 -36.04 -47.51
N ARG A 1050 -18.38 -36.90 -47.04
CA ARG A 1050 -18.59 -38.27 -47.52
C ARG A 1050 -19.41 -38.36 -48.81
N GLN A 1051 -19.84 -37.22 -49.36
CA GLN A 1051 -20.72 -37.12 -50.53
C GLN A 1051 -22.09 -37.80 -50.32
N ASP A 1052 -22.61 -37.75 -49.09
CA ASP A 1052 -23.97 -38.22 -48.74
C ASP A 1052 -24.86 -37.03 -48.33
N PRO A 1053 -25.38 -36.27 -49.31
CA PRO A 1053 -26.23 -35.10 -49.05
C PRO A 1053 -27.55 -35.46 -48.35
N SER A 1054 -28.05 -36.68 -48.56
CA SER A 1054 -29.29 -37.14 -47.92
C SER A 1054 -29.09 -37.38 -46.42
N LEU A 1055 -27.94 -37.90 -46.02
CA LEU A 1055 -27.57 -38.01 -44.61
C LEU A 1055 -27.27 -36.64 -43.99
N ALA A 1056 -26.61 -35.73 -44.73
CA ALA A 1056 -26.37 -34.36 -44.26
C ALA A 1056 -27.68 -33.62 -43.95
N ALA A 1057 -28.68 -33.71 -44.85
CA ALA A 1057 -30.00 -33.12 -44.67
C ALA A 1057 -30.72 -33.68 -43.42
N ARG A 1058 -30.62 -34.99 -43.17
CA ARG A 1058 -31.21 -35.62 -41.98
C ARG A 1058 -30.58 -35.11 -40.69
N TRP A 1059 -29.26 -34.95 -40.65
CA TRP A 1059 -28.58 -34.41 -39.46
C TRP A 1059 -28.90 -32.94 -39.22
N LEU A 1060 -28.97 -32.12 -40.28
CA LEU A 1060 -29.42 -30.73 -40.18
C LEU A 1060 -30.84 -30.60 -39.65
N GLY A 1061 -31.75 -31.50 -40.05
CA GLY A 1061 -33.11 -31.56 -39.49
C GLY A 1061 -33.11 -31.75 -37.97
N LYS A 1062 -32.39 -32.76 -37.48
CA LYS A 1062 -32.26 -33.03 -36.04
C LYS A 1062 -31.60 -31.90 -35.27
N ALA A 1063 -30.53 -31.32 -35.83
CA ALA A 1063 -29.84 -30.19 -35.22
C ALA A 1063 -30.79 -28.99 -35.08
N LEU A 1064 -31.61 -28.71 -36.10
CA LEU A 1064 -32.58 -27.63 -36.05
C LEU A 1064 -33.70 -27.91 -35.03
N GLU A 1065 -34.20 -29.15 -34.94
CA GLU A 1065 -35.20 -29.55 -33.93
C GLU A 1065 -34.69 -29.28 -32.50
N HIS A 1066 -33.46 -29.68 -32.18
CA HIS A 1066 -32.87 -29.43 -30.87
C HIS A 1066 -32.57 -27.94 -30.61
N ALA A 1067 -32.10 -27.21 -31.63
CA ALA A 1067 -31.88 -25.78 -31.51
C ALA A 1067 -33.18 -25.00 -31.28
N ASP A 1068 -34.27 -25.39 -31.95
CA ASP A 1068 -35.61 -24.81 -31.76
C ASP A 1068 -36.15 -25.09 -30.35
N ALA A 1069 -35.99 -26.33 -29.87
CA ALA A 1069 -36.37 -26.68 -28.50
C ALA A 1069 -35.61 -25.84 -27.46
N LEU A 1070 -34.32 -25.55 -27.69
CA LEU A 1070 -33.52 -24.69 -26.82
C LEU A 1070 -34.04 -23.23 -26.81
N VAL A 1071 -34.33 -22.68 -27.99
CA VAL A 1071 -34.91 -21.33 -28.15
C VAL A 1071 -36.25 -21.22 -27.42
N GLU A 1072 -37.10 -22.25 -27.54
CA GLU A 1072 -38.39 -22.32 -26.84
C GLU A 1072 -38.21 -22.38 -25.32
N ARG A 1073 -37.32 -23.24 -24.82
CA ARG A 1073 -37.04 -23.39 -23.38
C ARG A 1073 -36.49 -22.11 -22.75
N THR A 1074 -35.55 -21.47 -23.42
CA THR A 1074 -34.88 -20.26 -22.92
C THR A 1074 -35.68 -18.98 -23.16
N HIS A 1075 -36.76 -19.04 -23.94
CA HIS A 1075 -37.51 -17.88 -24.44
C HIS A 1075 -36.60 -16.86 -25.15
N ALA A 1076 -35.43 -17.32 -25.63
CA ALA A 1076 -34.53 -16.50 -26.41
C ALA A 1076 -35.17 -16.25 -27.78
N PRO A 1077 -34.97 -15.07 -28.38
CA PRO A 1077 -35.52 -14.79 -29.70
C PRO A 1077 -34.81 -15.57 -30.83
N VAL A 1078 -33.51 -15.86 -30.68
CA VAL A 1078 -32.69 -16.74 -31.55
C VAL A 1078 -31.56 -17.34 -30.73
N ASP A 1079 -30.95 -18.42 -31.23
CA ASP A 1079 -29.72 -19.01 -30.70
C ASP A 1079 -28.60 -19.07 -31.75
N ALA A 1080 -27.34 -18.88 -31.36
CA ALA A 1080 -26.21 -18.96 -32.29
C ALA A 1080 -26.11 -20.33 -33.00
N GLY A 1081 -26.34 -21.44 -32.28
CA GLY A 1081 -26.33 -22.78 -32.88
C GLY A 1081 -27.46 -22.99 -33.88
N GLN A 1082 -28.63 -22.40 -33.64
CA GLN A 1082 -29.73 -22.37 -34.59
C GLN A 1082 -29.34 -21.63 -35.88
N LEU A 1083 -28.68 -20.47 -35.75
CA LEU A 1083 -28.22 -19.69 -36.90
C LEU A 1083 -27.13 -20.42 -37.69
N ASP A 1084 -26.20 -21.11 -37.02
CA ASP A 1084 -25.16 -21.92 -37.66
C ASP A 1084 -25.77 -23.07 -38.49
N VAL A 1085 -26.76 -23.78 -37.93
CA VAL A 1085 -27.49 -24.85 -38.63
C VAL A 1085 -28.24 -24.30 -39.84
N LEU A 1086 -28.95 -23.18 -39.70
CA LEU A 1086 -29.68 -22.54 -40.79
C LEU A 1086 -28.74 -22.04 -41.89
N TRP A 1087 -27.58 -21.48 -41.52
CA TRP A 1087 -26.57 -21.06 -42.48
C TRP A 1087 -26.01 -22.25 -43.27
N PHE A 1088 -25.65 -23.35 -42.60
CA PHE A 1088 -25.13 -24.52 -43.28
C PHE A 1088 -26.19 -25.18 -44.18
N ALA A 1089 -27.45 -25.22 -43.73
CA ALA A 1089 -28.56 -25.67 -44.57
C ALA A 1089 -28.78 -24.77 -45.80
N ALA A 1090 -28.64 -23.46 -45.65
CA ALA A 1090 -28.72 -22.49 -46.75
C ALA A 1090 -27.61 -22.71 -47.80
N GLN A 1091 -26.38 -22.96 -47.36
CA GLN A 1091 -25.27 -23.29 -48.28
C GLN A 1091 -25.56 -24.54 -49.12
N LEU A 1092 -26.02 -25.62 -48.49
CA LEU A 1092 -26.35 -26.87 -49.19
C LEU A 1092 -27.59 -26.74 -50.08
N HIS A 1093 -28.57 -25.93 -49.68
CA HIS A 1093 -29.75 -25.63 -50.47
C HIS A 1093 -29.40 -24.84 -51.74
N ALA A 1094 -28.55 -23.81 -51.62
CA ALA A 1094 -28.13 -22.99 -52.76
C ALA A 1094 -27.33 -23.78 -53.81
N GLN A 1095 -26.71 -24.90 -53.45
CA GLN A 1095 -26.00 -25.79 -54.37
C GLN A 1095 -26.93 -26.71 -55.19
N GLY A 1096 -28.25 -26.69 -54.96
CA GLY A 1096 -29.26 -27.35 -55.79
C GLY A 1096 -29.36 -28.88 -55.68
N ASN A 1097 -28.45 -29.54 -54.94
CA ASN A 1097 -28.31 -31.00 -54.94
C ASN A 1097 -28.84 -31.71 -53.68
N THR A 1098 -29.47 -31.00 -52.74
CA THR A 1098 -29.89 -31.57 -51.45
C THR A 1098 -31.31 -31.14 -51.07
N ARG A 1099 -32.22 -32.10 -50.88
CA ARG A 1099 -33.57 -31.83 -50.39
C ARG A 1099 -33.56 -31.78 -48.86
N MET A 1100 -33.81 -30.60 -48.29
CA MET A 1100 -33.87 -30.40 -46.84
C MET A 1100 -35.20 -30.88 -46.24
N PRO A 1101 -35.20 -31.35 -44.97
CA PRO A 1101 -36.42 -31.79 -44.29
C PRO A 1101 -37.31 -30.62 -43.81
N PHE A 1102 -36.89 -29.37 -44.00
CA PHE A 1102 -37.61 -28.16 -43.67
C PHE A 1102 -37.46 -27.11 -44.79
N ASP A 1103 -38.34 -26.11 -44.80
CA ASP A 1103 -38.31 -24.99 -45.75
C ASP A 1103 -37.20 -23.99 -45.37
N VAL A 1104 -36.05 -24.10 -46.05
CA VAL A 1104 -34.87 -23.26 -45.78
C VAL A 1104 -35.16 -21.77 -46.03
N PRO A 1105 -35.70 -21.33 -47.18
CA PRO A 1105 -36.07 -19.93 -47.38
C PRO A 1105 -37.00 -19.36 -46.30
N GLN A 1106 -38.03 -20.11 -45.90
CA GLN A 1106 -38.99 -19.67 -44.88
C GLN A 1106 -38.31 -19.50 -43.51
N ARG A 1107 -37.53 -20.50 -43.08
CA ARG A 1107 -36.85 -20.51 -41.78
C ARG A 1107 -35.76 -19.45 -41.69
N LEU A 1108 -34.95 -19.30 -42.74
CA LEU A 1108 -33.93 -18.25 -42.82
C LEU A 1108 -34.58 -16.86 -42.82
N GLY A 1109 -35.71 -16.70 -43.52
CA GLY A 1109 -36.48 -15.45 -43.55
C GLY A 1109 -37.07 -15.07 -42.19
N GLN A 1110 -37.52 -16.07 -41.41
CA GLN A 1110 -37.96 -15.87 -40.03
C GLN A 1110 -36.81 -15.41 -39.14
N ALA A 1111 -35.67 -16.12 -39.15
CA ALA A 1111 -34.49 -15.76 -38.38
C ALA A 1111 -33.99 -14.34 -38.73
N ARG A 1112 -33.89 -14.02 -40.03
CA ARG A 1112 -33.51 -12.69 -40.51
C ARG A 1112 -34.43 -11.58 -40.00
N ARG A 1113 -35.76 -11.78 -40.04
CA ARG A 1113 -36.73 -10.80 -39.48
C ARG A 1113 -36.51 -10.59 -37.99
N THR A 1114 -36.28 -11.66 -37.23
CA THR A 1114 -36.02 -11.59 -35.80
C THR A 1114 -34.72 -10.83 -35.49
N LEU A 1115 -33.65 -11.09 -36.25
CA LEU A 1115 -32.37 -10.39 -36.11
C LEU A 1115 -32.49 -8.87 -36.42
N LEU A 1116 -33.22 -8.51 -37.48
CA LEU A 1116 -33.49 -7.11 -37.83
C LEU A 1116 -34.32 -6.37 -36.77
N GLN A 1117 -35.20 -7.08 -36.06
CA GLN A 1117 -35.98 -6.52 -34.95
C GLN A 1117 -35.13 -6.28 -33.70
N GLN A 1118 -34.17 -7.15 -33.40
CA GLN A 1118 -33.28 -6.99 -32.23
C GLN A 1118 -32.28 -5.85 -32.37
N ARG A 1119 -31.76 -5.62 -33.59
CA ARG A 1119 -30.74 -4.58 -33.88
C ARG A 1119 -29.45 -4.70 -33.05
N ASP A 1120 -29.13 -5.90 -32.56
CA ASP A 1120 -27.90 -6.18 -31.83
C ASP A 1120 -26.71 -6.31 -32.81
N PRO A 1121 -25.60 -5.55 -32.61
CA PRO A 1121 -24.40 -5.65 -33.44
C PRO A 1121 -23.78 -7.05 -33.51
N VAL A 1122 -23.96 -7.89 -32.49
CA VAL A 1122 -23.38 -9.25 -32.41
C VAL A 1122 -23.84 -10.13 -33.57
N TRP A 1123 -25.07 -9.92 -34.08
CA TRP A 1123 -25.67 -10.74 -35.14
C TRP A 1123 -25.45 -10.23 -36.56
N ARG A 1124 -24.75 -9.10 -36.74
CA ARG A 1124 -24.52 -8.49 -38.05
C ARG A 1124 -23.88 -9.46 -39.07
N PRO A 1125 -22.88 -10.30 -38.70
CA PRO A 1125 -22.31 -11.26 -39.65
C PRO A 1125 -23.33 -12.25 -40.23
N TYR A 1126 -24.26 -12.75 -39.40
CA TYR A 1126 -25.32 -13.66 -39.86
C TYR A 1126 -26.33 -12.97 -40.78
N LEU A 1127 -26.68 -11.71 -40.52
CA LEU A 1127 -27.54 -10.92 -41.40
C LEU A 1127 -26.91 -10.75 -42.79
N GLU A 1128 -25.62 -10.43 -42.85
CA GLU A 1128 -24.89 -10.31 -44.12
C GLU A 1128 -24.86 -11.65 -44.88
N TRP A 1129 -24.62 -12.76 -44.20
CA TRP A 1129 -24.66 -14.10 -44.81
C TRP A 1129 -26.04 -14.48 -45.34
N PHE A 1130 -27.09 -14.16 -44.59
CA PHE A 1130 -28.46 -14.43 -45.02
C PHE A 1130 -28.85 -13.55 -46.22
N ASP A 1131 -28.42 -12.29 -46.25
CA ASP A 1131 -28.61 -11.40 -47.39
C ASP A 1131 -27.92 -11.94 -48.66
N VAL A 1132 -26.69 -12.46 -48.54
CA VAL A 1132 -25.98 -13.13 -49.65
C VAL A 1132 -26.79 -14.32 -50.18
N TYR A 1133 -27.31 -15.17 -49.30
CA TYR A 1133 -28.14 -16.30 -49.71
C TYR A 1133 -29.40 -15.87 -50.48
N PHE A 1134 -30.12 -14.86 -49.98
CA PHE A 1134 -31.31 -14.34 -50.67
C PHE A 1134 -30.98 -13.66 -52.00
N ALA A 1135 -29.82 -13.01 -52.11
CA ALA A 1135 -29.34 -12.43 -53.37
C ALA A 1135 -29.01 -13.51 -54.41
N LEU A 1136 -28.42 -14.64 -53.99
CA LEU A 1136 -28.14 -15.78 -54.87
C LEU A 1136 -29.43 -16.43 -55.39
N GLY A 1137 -30.45 -16.59 -54.54
CA GLY A 1137 -31.76 -17.13 -54.93
C GLY A 1137 -32.62 -16.22 -55.82
N ALA A 1138 -32.35 -14.91 -55.85
CA ALA A 1138 -33.08 -13.94 -56.67
C ALA A 1138 -32.77 -14.04 -58.18
N THR A 1139 -31.75 -14.81 -58.58
CA THR A 1139 -31.35 -14.92 -59.99
C THR A 1139 -32.14 -15.95 -60.80
N GLU A 1140 -32.93 -16.83 -60.17
CA GLU A 1140 -33.72 -17.84 -60.91
C GLU A 1140 -35.10 -17.36 -61.37
N HIS A 1141 -35.61 -16.20 -60.92
CA HIS A 1141 -36.92 -15.67 -61.34
C HIS A 1141 -36.93 -14.15 -61.61
N ALA A 1142 -36.58 -13.74 -62.83
CA ALA A 1142 -37.12 -12.53 -63.48
C ALA A 1142 -36.83 -12.48 -65.00
N PRO A 1143 -37.83 -12.36 -65.90
CA PRO A 1143 -37.58 -11.93 -67.27
C PRO A 1143 -37.47 -10.39 -67.33
N LEU A 1144 -36.48 -9.95 -68.12
CA LEU A 1144 -36.20 -8.56 -68.47
C LEU A 1144 -37.42 -7.80 -69.00
N LEU A 1145 -37.74 -6.64 -68.40
CA LEU A 1145 -38.31 -5.48 -69.11
C LEU A 1145 -37.64 -4.18 -68.62
N ALA A 1146 -37.38 -3.31 -69.58
CA ALA A 1146 -36.35 -2.26 -69.62
C ALA A 1146 -36.78 -0.88 -69.05
N PRO A 1147 -35.88 0.13 -69.00
CA PRO A 1147 -35.91 1.27 -68.08
C PRO A 1147 -36.37 2.60 -68.70
N GLN A 1148 -37.00 3.48 -67.90
CA GLN A 1148 -37.05 4.96 -68.03
C GLN A 1148 -37.47 5.51 -66.65
N GLY A 1149 -36.97 6.59 -66.05
CA GLY A 1149 -35.91 7.55 -66.34
C GLY A 1149 -35.74 8.42 -65.07
N ALA A 1150 -34.53 8.94 -64.85
CA ALA A 1150 -34.24 10.00 -63.87
C ALA A 1150 -34.58 11.39 -64.50
N PRO A 1151 -34.65 12.55 -63.78
CA PRO A 1151 -33.72 12.96 -62.71
C PRO A 1151 -34.26 13.83 -61.53
N GLY A 1152 -33.59 13.66 -60.37
CA GLY A 1152 -33.19 14.61 -59.28
C GLY A 1152 -34.10 15.75 -58.74
N PRO A 1153 -33.72 16.39 -57.62
CA PRO A 1153 -32.58 16.16 -56.71
C PRO A 1153 -32.92 15.33 -55.46
#